data_AF-A0A935VGK8-F1
#
_entry.id   AF-A0A935VGK8-F1
#
_cell.length_a   1.000
_cell.length_b   1.000
_cell.length_c   1.000
_cell.angle_alpha   90.00
_cell.angle_beta   90.00
_cell.angle_gamma   90.00
#
_symmetry.space_group_name_H-M   'P 1'
#
loop_
_entity.id
_entity.type
_entity.pdbx_description
1 polymer ?
#
loop_
_entity_poly.entity_id
_entity_poly.type
_entity_poly.pdbx_seq_one_letter_code
_entity_poly.pdbx_strand_id
1 'polypeptide(L)'
;MGKSFKIILLLFCLFLAKWMAAQNGQINIPRITSMPDQPSPYNMRDWKRVAMKYDSFIYDKNKSGQYLPLVSYTSNGINYPNQKQIRLHTYVGTKSPQNSEGINVLPSLVGAALSGQDIRNMYGLDRLVMAQDFFNKANGENLYLNNSSSGSGGDWWYDVMPNVYFYQLYDLFPEFNAEANDQFTTIADKFLTATQKMGGSATPWSQASMNYRAWNFKTMEGNANGVKEPEAAGTFGWLLYHAYKKTNQPEYLKGAEWSLEFLNSLNTNPSYELQLPYGVLAAAKMNAEIGTDYNVEKMVNWCFNRGPLRGWGTIVGKWGSMDVSGLVGEANDGGNDYAFLMNGMQQAAALVPMVRYDKKFAKAIGKWMVNLSNASRLFYPGFLPSAQQDGAVWSQSNDPDAVIAHEAMKQKLQNLSPFATGDALGGGWASTNLAIYGSSSVGYLGAIVKKTNVDKILELNLNATDFFSDASYPSYLYYNSYDTPKAVLLDVGNGQHDIYESISEKIISQNKTGQVSIIIPAKEAVMVVVTPTGGEIRYDKNKMLVNGVVVDFNQTQMPYTSAPRIKALESQNYLVEKGKTTRVYCTAVDVDSDTLQYFWNSDSGTINGEKEDIIWTAPNTTGTTEIKVIVKDSDGNIDSMKVTIDVVDIINIAPNIISLTANSRHINTNGTVSLFCDAVDENGDSLSYIWSSDQGTISGSGSSIQWLAPNMEGIYSIKVTVDDGKGLTNNRQILLLVKNFDDEGQLIAWYPCNGNAFDKSGNDHHGTAKGAILTADFDGKPVSSYYFNGGSQHIEVKNTPALNFQDGITLSLWCKPILTADKETFLLSHGSWQSRWKLSFTPSGNLRWTINTIAGIVDLDTDIVLKTDSVYHLSASYDGRTMMLFVNGKLNTFKIQTGKIRTTTLPLLIGQMLPTDANYNFKGIMDEIKIYDYALNPGEIEKLFEQGIISNVQNITLAGSISIYPNPADQSLFFDGTRMKDEVAFIRISNLMGVQLKEIEVKGKLKSSIDISGLSAGNYILYVKNLLKETIQSIQFIKS
;
A
#
# COMPACT_ATOMS: atom_id res chain seq x y z
N MET A 1 -55.47 -55.69 20.53
CA MET A 1 -54.67 -54.56 21.05
C MET A 1 -55.54 -53.68 21.95
N GLY A 2 -55.25 -53.65 23.24
CA GLY A 2 -56.09 -52.99 24.27
C GLY A 2 -56.06 -51.46 24.20
N LYS A 3 -57.15 -50.81 24.68
CA LYS A 3 -57.32 -49.34 24.72
C LYS A 3 -56.11 -48.61 25.32
N SER A 4 -55.41 -49.19 26.29
CA SER A 4 -54.21 -48.62 26.92
C SER A 4 -53.01 -48.50 25.95
N PHE A 5 -52.84 -49.44 25.02
CA PHE A 5 -51.75 -49.37 24.02
C PHE A 5 -52.03 -48.30 22.96
N LYS A 6 -53.31 -48.10 22.60
CA LYS A 6 -53.70 -46.99 21.71
C LYS A 6 -53.53 -45.63 22.36
N ILE A 7 -53.77 -45.50 23.67
CA ILE A 7 -53.57 -44.23 24.41
C ILE A 7 -52.08 -43.92 24.57
N ILE A 8 -51.24 -44.93 24.84
CA ILE A 8 -49.77 -44.76 24.90
C ILE A 8 -49.22 -44.41 23.51
N LEU A 9 -49.68 -45.07 22.45
CA LEU A 9 -49.27 -44.74 21.08
C LEU A 9 -49.78 -43.35 20.67
N LEU A 10 -50.98 -42.95 21.06
CA LEU A 10 -51.51 -41.61 20.79
C LEU A 10 -50.77 -40.53 21.59
N LEU A 11 -50.41 -40.78 22.85
CA LEU A 11 -49.59 -39.88 23.67
C LEU A 11 -48.15 -39.79 23.16
N PHE A 12 -47.58 -40.90 22.68
CA PHE A 12 -46.26 -40.92 22.03
C PHE A 12 -46.28 -40.21 20.67
N CYS A 13 -47.34 -40.39 19.88
CA CYS A 13 -47.58 -39.66 18.63
C CYS A 13 -47.91 -38.17 18.87
N LEU A 14 -48.57 -37.80 19.97
CA LEU A 14 -48.82 -36.41 20.36
C LEU A 14 -47.56 -35.73 20.93
N PHE A 15 -46.68 -36.48 21.61
CA PHE A 15 -45.33 -36.03 21.99
C PHE A 15 -44.44 -35.82 20.74
N LEU A 16 -44.52 -36.72 19.76
CA LEU A 16 -43.85 -36.58 18.46
C LEU A 16 -44.47 -35.45 17.61
N ALA A 17 -45.78 -35.21 17.68
CA ALA A 17 -46.45 -34.14 16.93
C ALA A 17 -46.09 -32.75 17.44
N LYS A 18 -45.77 -32.58 18.73
CA LYS A 18 -45.20 -31.33 19.25
C LYS A 18 -43.79 -31.02 18.72
N TRP A 19 -43.10 -32.02 18.18
CA TRP A 19 -41.76 -31.89 17.57
C TRP A 19 -41.80 -31.74 16.04
N MET A 20 -42.99 -31.71 15.43
CA MET A 20 -43.17 -31.55 13.98
C MET A 20 -43.47 -30.10 13.53
N ALA A 21 -43.43 -29.13 14.43
CA ALA A 21 -43.41 -27.72 14.02
C ALA A 21 -41.99 -27.39 13.53
N ALA A 22 -41.88 -26.67 12.40
CA ALA A 22 -40.62 -26.07 11.98
C ALA A 22 -40.01 -25.28 13.16
N GLN A 23 -38.68 -25.33 13.33
CA GLN A 23 -38.03 -24.52 14.37
C GLN A 23 -38.28 -23.04 14.08
N ASN A 24 -39.17 -22.42 14.86
CA ASN A 24 -39.51 -21.01 14.73
C ASN A 24 -38.23 -20.16 14.78
N GLY A 25 -38.09 -19.22 13.85
CA GLY A 25 -36.96 -18.29 13.80
C GLY A 25 -35.72 -18.75 13.01
N GLN A 26 -35.67 -19.98 12.47
CA GLN A 26 -34.60 -20.39 11.56
C GLN A 26 -34.76 -19.73 10.17
N ILE A 27 -33.67 -19.19 9.62
CA ILE A 27 -33.64 -18.56 8.30
C ILE A 27 -33.22 -19.59 7.24
N ASN A 28 -33.97 -19.61 6.13
CA ASN A 28 -33.60 -20.39 4.96
C ASN A 28 -32.67 -19.59 4.05
N ILE A 29 -31.53 -20.18 3.67
CA ILE A 29 -30.67 -19.65 2.61
C ILE A 29 -31.04 -20.37 1.30
N PRO A 30 -31.64 -19.70 0.30
CA PRO A 30 -32.18 -20.35 -0.89
C PRO A 30 -31.21 -21.30 -1.61
N ARG A 31 -29.93 -20.90 -1.72
CA ARG A 31 -28.88 -21.71 -2.33
C ARG A 31 -28.56 -22.99 -1.53
N ILE A 32 -28.69 -22.95 -0.21
CA ILE A 32 -28.50 -24.14 0.65
C ILE A 32 -29.76 -25.02 0.61
N THR A 33 -30.94 -24.41 0.56
CA THR A 33 -32.22 -25.15 0.49
C THR A 33 -32.25 -26.10 -0.71
N SER A 34 -31.68 -25.70 -1.84
CA SER A 34 -31.60 -26.53 -3.06
C SER A 34 -30.57 -27.66 -3.00
N MET A 35 -29.70 -27.71 -1.99
CA MET A 35 -28.78 -28.83 -1.78
C MET A 35 -29.55 -30.07 -1.29
N PRO A 36 -29.09 -31.30 -1.59
CA PRO A 36 -29.69 -32.49 -1.02
C PRO A 36 -29.47 -32.51 0.50
N ASP A 37 -30.47 -32.96 1.27
CA ASP A 37 -30.26 -33.19 2.70
C ASP A 37 -29.28 -34.35 2.93
N GLN A 38 -29.33 -35.35 2.05
CA GLN A 38 -28.47 -36.52 2.08
C GLN A 38 -27.62 -36.60 0.79
N PRO A 39 -26.38 -36.08 0.80
CA PRO A 39 -25.52 -36.16 -0.37
C PRO A 39 -25.15 -37.61 -0.73
N SER A 40 -25.01 -37.87 -2.03
CA SER A 40 -24.73 -39.20 -2.59
C SER A 40 -23.70 -39.14 -3.74
N PRO A 41 -22.77 -40.12 -3.82
CA PRO A 41 -22.48 -41.11 -2.79
C PRO A 41 -21.94 -40.44 -1.51
N TYR A 42 -22.23 -41.04 -0.37
CA TYR A 42 -21.73 -40.59 0.92
C TYR A 42 -20.46 -41.38 1.28
N ASN A 43 -19.34 -40.68 1.46
CA ASN A 43 -18.08 -41.28 1.88
C ASN A 43 -17.26 -40.24 2.68
N MET A 44 -17.73 -39.96 3.90
CA MET A 44 -17.13 -38.94 4.77
C MET A 44 -15.74 -39.38 5.26
N ARG A 45 -14.72 -38.59 4.95
CA ARG A 45 -13.37 -38.77 5.50
C ARG A 45 -13.35 -38.39 6.98
N ASP A 46 -12.41 -38.97 7.72
CA ASP A 46 -12.02 -38.45 9.02
C ASP A 46 -11.09 -37.25 8.80
N TRP A 47 -11.68 -36.06 8.72
CA TRP A 47 -10.95 -34.84 8.36
C TRP A 47 -9.87 -34.48 9.37
N LYS A 48 -10.07 -34.76 10.67
CA LYS A 48 -9.03 -34.59 11.69
C LYS A 48 -7.82 -35.48 11.40
N ARG A 49 -8.06 -36.75 11.09
CA ARG A 49 -6.97 -37.68 10.71
C ARG A 49 -6.28 -37.26 9.43
N VAL A 50 -7.02 -36.78 8.42
CA VAL A 50 -6.42 -36.25 7.18
C VAL A 50 -5.51 -35.06 7.48
N ALA A 51 -5.96 -34.11 8.32
CA ALA A 51 -5.17 -32.95 8.69
C ALA A 51 -3.89 -33.30 9.46
N MET A 52 -3.98 -34.20 10.45
CA MET A 52 -2.80 -34.67 11.18
C MET A 52 -1.77 -35.34 10.26
N LYS A 53 -2.25 -36.18 9.32
CA LYS A 53 -1.37 -36.83 8.35
C LYS A 53 -0.82 -35.86 7.30
N TYR A 54 -1.59 -34.87 6.87
CA TYR A 54 -1.12 -33.80 5.98
C TYR A 54 0.06 -33.06 6.59
N ASP A 55 -0.08 -32.57 7.83
CA ASP A 55 1.02 -31.90 8.56
C ASP A 55 2.27 -32.79 8.65
N SER A 56 2.08 -34.06 9.03
CA SER A 56 3.19 -35.03 9.14
C SER A 56 3.82 -35.36 7.79
N PHE A 57 3.09 -35.19 6.68
CA PHE A 57 3.55 -35.46 5.33
C PHE A 57 4.37 -34.30 4.79
N ILE A 58 3.86 -33.07 4.87
CA ILE A 58 4.46 -31.92 4.20
C ILE A 58 5.71 -31.41 4.91
N TYR A 59 5.81 -31.61 6.23
CA TYR A 59 6.95 -31.15 7.03
C TYR A 59 8.02 -32.21 7.28
N ASP A 60 7.85 -33.43 6.76
CA ASP A 60 8.87 -34.47 6.82
C ASP A 60 10.00 -34.21 5.81
N LYS A 61 11.08 -33.60 6.29
CA LYS A 61 12.28 -33.32 5.48
C LYS A 61 13.03 -34.58 5.03
N ASN A 62 12.79 -35.73 5.66
CA ASN A 62 13.47 -36.98 5.32
C ASN A 62 12.66 -37.81 4.32
N LYS A 63 11.49 -37.31 3.91
CA LYS A 63 10.63 -38.02 2.98
C LYS A 63 11.29 -38.11 1.61
N SER A 64 11.35 -39.33 1.07
CA SER A 64 11.94 -39.63 -0.23
C SER A 64 10.88 -40.03 -1.24
N GLY A 65 11.11 -39.71 -2.51
CA GLY A 65 10.21 -40.04 -3.61
C GLY A 65 10.31 -38.98 -4.70
N GLN A 66 9.54 -39.16 -5.78
CA GLN A 66 9.53 -38.16 -6.85
C GLN A 66 9.02 -36.82 -6.30
N TYR A 67 9.77 -35.73 -6.48
CA TYR A 67 9.45 -34.38 -5.98
C TYR A 67 9.39 -34.21 -4.45
N LEU A 68 9.87 -35.17 -3.66
CA LEU A 68 9.96 -35.08 -2.20
C LEU A 68 11.41 -34.81 -1.74
N PRO A 69 11.62 -34.16 -0.58
CA PRO A 69 10.62 -33.61 0.35
C PRO A 69 9.94 -32.33 -0.16
N LEU A 70 8.81 -31.95 0.45
CA LEU A 70 8.05 -30.74 0.09
C LEU A 70 8.40 -29.51 0.95
N VAL A 71 9.19 -29.72 2.01
CA VAL A 71 9.70 -28.68 2.89
C VAL A 71 11.20 -28.52 2.73
N SER A 72 11.67 -27.29 2.83
CA SER A 72 13.08 -26.97 3.06
C SER A 72 13.21 -25.85 4.09
N TYR A 73 14.42 -25.68 4.62
CA TYR A 73 14.73 -24.67 5.62
C TYR A 73 15.99 -23.92 5.20
N THR A 74 15.98 -22.59 5.30
CA THR A 74 17.19 -21.79 5.09
C THR A 74 18.02 -21.72 6.35
N SER A 75 19.29 -21.32 6.22
CA SER A 75 20.13 -21.00 7.37
C SER A 75 19.72 -19.68 8.03
N ASN A 76 19.35 -18.68 7.22
CA ASN A 76 19.01 -17.32 7.63
C ASN A 76 17.72 -16.87 6.92
N GLY A 77 16.84 -16.16 7.63
CA GLY A 77 15.67 -15.47 7.10
C GLY A 77 16.02 -14.13 6.46
N ILE A 78 15.08 -13.57 5.69
CA ILE A 78 15.25 -12.25 5.06
C ILE A 78 14.94 -11.14 6.07
N ASN A 79 13.85 -11.29 6.81
CA ASN A 79 13.40 -10.33 7.83
C ASN A 79 14.03 -10.63 9.19
N TYR A 80 14.42 -11.89 9.42
CA TYR A 80 15.07 -12.35 10.65
C TYR A 80 16.36 -13.13 10.33
N PRO A 81 17.50 -12.44 10.11
CA PRO A 81 18.74 -13.07 9.65
C PRO A 81 19.35 -14.12 10.58
N ASN A 82 19.01 -14.06 11.88
CA ASN A 82 19.53 -14.99 12.89
C ASN A 82 18.61 -16.22 13.10
N GLN A 83 17.59 -16.39 12.27
CA GLN A 83 16.61 -17.46 12.38
C GLN A 83 16.48 -18.19 11.05
N LYS A 84 16.03 -19.45 11.08
CA LYS A 84 15.73 -20.21 9.87
C LYS A 84 14.41 -19.75 9.27
N GLN A 85 14.32 -19.70 7.95
CA GLN A 85 13.05 -19.56 7.24
C GLN A 85 12.52 -20.94 6.89
N ILE A 86 11.21 -21.15 7.05
CA ILE A 86 10.51 -22.33 6.54
C ILE A 86 10.05 -22.09 5.09
N ARG A 87 10.29 -23.06 4.21
CA ARG A 87 9.85 -23.01 2.82
C ARG A 87 9.02 -24.24 2.48
N LEU A 88 7.81 -24.03 2.00
CA LEU A 88 6.96 -25.08 1.46
C LEU A 88 6.80 -24.89 -0.04
N HIS A 89 6.89 -25.99 -0.79
CA HIS A 89 6.43 -25.98 -2.17
C HIS A 89 4.95 -25.58 -2.22
N THR A 90 4.54 -24.80 -3.23
CA THR A 90 3.12 -24.50 -3.49
C THR A 90 2.40 -25.72 -4.07
N TYR A 91 3.06 -26.40 -5.01
CA TYR A 91 2.57 -27.58 -5.71
C TYR A 91 3.61 -28.70 -5.67
N VAL A 92 3.14 -29.93 -5.72
CA VAL A 92 4.01 -31.09 -5.91
C VAL A 92 4.70 -30.99 -7.27
N GLY A 93 6.03 -30.98 -7.25
CA GLY A 93 6.85 -30.79 -8.44
C GLY A 93 6.91 -29.35 -8.95
N THR A 94 6.79 -28.35 -8.05
CA THR A 94 7.02 -26.94 -8.37
C THR A 94 8.35 -26.72 -9.10
N LYS A 95 8.37 -25.80 -10.07
CA LYS A 95 9.58 -25.42 -10.80
C LYS A 95 10.42 -24.36 -10.07
N SER A 96 9.85 -23.75 -9.04
CA SER A 96 10.50 -22.72 -8.21
C SER A 96 10.51 -23.13 -6.73
N PRO A 97 11.20 -24.22 -6.35
CA PRO A 97 11.18 -24.76 -4.98
C PRO A 97 11.82 -23.84 -3.93
N GLN A 98 12.48 -22.77 -4.37
CA GLN A 98 13.05 -21.74 -3.50
C GLN A 98 12.03 -20.67 -3.08
N ASN A 99 10.90 -20.58 -3.79
CA ASN A 99 9.81 -19.68 -3.42
C ASN A 99 8.93 -20.38 -2.37
N SER A 100 8.35 -19.59 -1.47
CA SER A 100 7.42 -20.08 -0.47
C SER A 100 6.36 -19.03 -0.20
N GLU A 101 5.11 -19.46 -0.10
CA GLU A 101 3.97 -18.57 0.03
C GLU A 101 3.44 -18.52 1.46
N GLY A 102 3.28 -17.31 2.00
CA GLY A 102 2.72 -17.09 3.33
C GLY A 102 1.30 -17.62 3.43
N ILE A 103 0.55 -17.53 2.34
CA ILE A 103 -0.82 -18.02 2.22
C ILE A 103 -0.91 -19.57 2.16
N ASN A 104 0.22 -20.26 2.05
CA ASN A 104 0.34 -21.72 2.14
C ASN A 104 0.88 -22.13 3.53
N VAL A 105 1.95 -21.47 3.99
CA VAL A 105 2.63 -21.79 5.26
C VAL A 105 1.78 -21.43 6.48
N LEU A 106 1.26 -20.22 6.57
CA LEU A 106 0.55 -19.76 7.77
C LEU A 106 -0.73 -20.58 8.05
N PRO A 107 -1.64 -20.82 7.07
CA PRO A 107 -2.84 -21.60 7.36
C PRO A 107 -2.55 -23.09 7.61
N SER A 108 -1.47 -23.66 7.07
CA SER A 108 -1.08 -25.04 7.41
C SER A 108 -0.61 -25.17 8.86
N LEU A 109 0.05 -24.15 9.40
CA LEU A 109 0.40 -24.10 10.83
C LEU A 109 -0.82 -23.91 11.73
N VAL A 110 -1.77 -23.04 11.36
CA VAL A 110 -3.05 -22.91 12.07
C VAL A 110 -3.77 -24.25 12.09
N GLY A 111 -3.92 -24.88 10.91
CA GLY A 111 -4.58 -26.17 10.77
C GLY A 111 -3.92 -27.30 11.58
N ALA A 112 -2.59 -27.32 11.63
CA ALA A 112 -1.83 -28.27 12.44
C ALA A 112 -2.09 -28.07 13.94
N ALA A 113 -2.03 -26.83 14.42
CA ALA A 113 -2.31 -26.50 15.82
C ALA A 113 -3.75 -26.87 16.23
N LEU A 114 -4.74 -26.49 15.41
CA LEU A 114 -6.14 -26.84 15.64
C LEU A 114 -6.39 -28.36 15.66
N SER A 115 -5.57 -29.12 14.92
CA SER A 115 -5.64 -30.59 14.90
C SER A 115 -4.90 -31.24 16.08
N GLY A 116 -4.23 -30.46 16.94
CA GLY A 116 -3.50 -30.89 18.11
C GLY A 116 -2.02 -31.25 17.86
N GLN A 117 -1.43 -30.81 16.74
CA GLN A 117 -0.01 -31.01 16.46
C GLN A 117 0.85 -29.96 17.18
N ASP A 118 1.99 -30.38 17.72
CA ASP A 118 2.96 -29.46 18.34
C ASP A 118 3.79 -28.73 17.28
N ILE A 119 3.30 -27.58 16.82
CA ILE A 119 4.00 -26.77 15.82
C ILE A 119 5.29 -26.10 16.32
N ARG A 120 5.54 -26.14 17.63
CA ARG A 120 6.69 -25.52 18.30
C ARG A 120 7.87 -26.48 18.42
N ASN A 121 7.61 -27.78 18.56
CA ASN A 121 8.66 -28.76 18.83
C ASN A 121 8.67 -29.98 17.91
N MET A 122 7.66 -30.19 17.06
CA MET A 122 7.68 -31.31 16.12
C MET A 122 8.92 -31.21 15.21
N TYR A 123 9.64 -32.32 15.07
CA TYR A 123 10.96 -32.41 14.40
C TYR A 123 12.09 -31.58 15.05
N GLY A 124 11.90 -31.11 16.29
CA GLY A 124 12.87 -30.25 16.98
C GLY A 124 12.97 -28.84 16.38
N LEU A 125 11.92 -28.37 15.71
CA LEU A 125 11.87 -27.10 15.00
C LEU A 125 10.66 -26.28 15.45
N ASP A 126 10.91 -25.02 15.81
CA ASP A 126 9.86 -24.04 16.09
C ASP A 126 9.37 -23.43 14.79
N ARG A 127 8.42 -24.11 14.14
CA ARG A 127 7.90 -23.72 12.82
C ARG A 127 7.12 -22.41 12.87
N LEU A 128 6.53 -22.08 14.02
CA LEU A 128 5.84 -20.81 14.24
C LEU A 128 6.83 -19.64 14.23
N VAL A 129 7.95 -19.75 14.96
CA VAL A 129 9.01 -18.72 14.90
C VAL A 129 9.60 -18.63 13.49
N MET A 130 9.83 -19.75 12.79
CA MET A 130 10.34 -19.72 11.42
C MET A 130 9.40 -19.04 10.42
N ALA A 131 8.08 -19.14 10.63
CA ALA A 131 7.07 -18.47 9.81
C ALA A 131 7.01 -16.95 10.07
N GLN A 132 7.66 -16.44 11.12
CA GLN A 132 7.79 -15.01 11.38
C GLN A 132 8.47 -14.27 10.22
N ASP A 133 9.30 -14.95 9.42
CA ASP A 133 9.97 -14.35 8.27
C ASP A 133 9.01 -13.86 7.17
N PHE A 134 7.72 -14.18 7.21
CA PHE A 134 6.70 -13.56 6.36
C PHE A 134 6.29 -12.15 6.81
N PHE A 135 6.66 -11.73 8.03
CA PHE A 135 6.52 -10.36 8.48
C PHE A 135 7.60 -9.48 7.82
N ASN A 136 7.22 -8.72 6.80
CA ASN A 136 8.10 -7.97 5.91
C ASN A 136 8.66 -6.71 6.59
N LYS A 137 9.56 -6.91 7.56
CA LYS A 137 10.25 -5.87 8.32
C LYS A 137 11.36 -5.20 7.51
N ALA A 138 12.11 -5.97 6.71
CA ALA A 138 13.29 -5.49 5.99
C ALA A 138 12.98 -4.44 4.92
N ASN A 139 11.78 -4.50 4.31
CA ASN A 139 11.36 -3.53 3.30
C ASN A 139 10.48 -2.38 3.86
N GLY A 140 10.20 -2.40 5.18
CA GLY A 140 9.42 -1.40 5.90
C GLY A 140 7.90 -1.52 5.77
N GLU A 141 7.38 -2.59 5.15
CA GLU A 141 5.93 -2.83 5.08
C GLU A 141 5.36 -3.13 6.47
N ASN A 142 6.08 -3.92 7.28
CA ASN A 142 5.70 -4.36 8.62
C ASN A 142 4.32 -5.06 8.65
N LEU A 143 4.11 -5.95 7.67
CA LEU A 143 2.92 -6.79 7.52
C LEU A 143 3.32 -8.23 7.19
N TYR A 144 2.46 -9.19 7.51
CA TYR A 144 2.56 -10.52 6.92
C TYR A 144 2.08 -10.44 5.48
N LEU A 145 2.93 -10.82 4.52
CA LEU A 145 2.61 -10.80 3.08
C LEU A 145 2.91 -12.17 2.46
N ASN A 146 2.49 -12.36 1.21
CA ASN A 146 2.60 -13.66 0.57
C ASN A 146 4.05 -14.14 0.36
N ASN A 147 5.06 -13.25 0.33
CA ASN A 147 6.47 -13.65 0.33
C ASN A 147 7.26 -12.86 1.39
N SER A 148 8.41 -13.38 1.82
CA SER A 148 9.30 -12.74 2.80
C SER A 148 10.04 -11.49 2.28
N SER A 149 9.82 -11.08 1.04
CA SER A 149 10.39 -9.85 0.48
C SER A 149 9.47 -9.16 -0.53
N SER A 150 8.16 -9.35 -0.42
CA SER A 150 7.16 -8.71 -1.29
C SER A 150 6.69 -7.38 -0.73
N GLY A 151 6.29 -6.46 -1.61
CA GLY A 151 5.52 -5.27 -1.24
C GLY A 151 4.01 -5.51 -1.39
N SER A 152 3.21 -4.65 -0.77
CA SER A 152 1.74 -4.66 -0.86
C SER A 152 1.22 -3.83 -2.05
N GLY A 153 -0.07 -3.95 -2.39
CA GLY A 153 -0.75 -3.12 -3.41
C GLY A 153 -1.11 -3.86 -4.70
N GLY A 154 -0.94 -5.18 -4.75
CA GLY A 154 -1.20 -5.99 -5.94
C GLY A 154 -2.59 -6.61 -5.99
N ASP A 155 -2.98 -7.27 -4.90
CA ASP A 155 -4.20 -8.06 -4.77
C ASP A 155 -4.54 -8.25 -3.29
N TRP A 156 -5.78 -7.98 -2.89
CA TRP A 156 -6.21 -8.11 -1.51
C TRP A 156 -6.06 -9.51 -0.94
N TRP A 157 -6.19 -10.55 -1.75
CA TRP A 157 -5.96 -11.92 -1.34
C TRP A 157 -4.57 -12.08 -0.72
N TYR A 158 -3.55 -11.68 -1.46
CA TYR A 158 -2.14 -11.83 -1.05
C TYR A 158 -1.69 -10.80 -0.02
N ASP A 159 -2.34 -9.63 0.02
CA ASP A 159 -1.98 -8.52 0.91
C ASP A 159 -2.64 -8.64 2.29
N VAL A 160 -3.83 -9.27 2.41
CA VAL A 160 -4.62 -9.26 3.65
C VAL A 160 -4.64 -10.60 4.36
N MET A 161 -4.86 -11.70 3.64
CA MET A 161 -5.11 -12.99 4.28
C MET A 161 -3.94 -13.57 5.08
N PRO A 162 -2.66 -13.36 4.71
CA PRO A 162 -1.55 -13.74 5.59
C PRO A 162 -1.64 -13.09 6.98
N ASN A 163 -2.19 -11.87 7.09
CA ASN A 163 -2.40 -11.20 8.38
C ASN A 163 -3.55 -11.83 9.18
N VAL A 164 -4.62 -12.28 8.52
CA VAL A 164 -5.70 -13.06 9.16
C VAL A 164 -5.14 -14.36 9.76
N TYR A 165 -4.34 -15.11 9.00
CA TYR A 165 -3.72 -16.34 9.50
C TYR A 165 -2.73 -16.08 10.63
N PHE A 166 -1.97 -14.98 10.57
CA PHE A 166 -1.14 -14.56 11.69
C PHE A 166 -1.96 -14.25 12.94
N TYR A 167 -3.07 -13.50 12.83
CA TYR A 167 -3.96 -13.21 13.97
C TYR A 167 -4.50 -14.51 14.60
N GLN A 168 -4.83 -15.51 13.79
CA GLN A 168 -5.27 -16.82 14.28
C GLN A 168 -4.14 -17.57 15.00
N LEU A 169 -2.91 -17.54 14.48
CA LEU A 169 -1.74 -18.09 15.19
C LEU A 169 -1.44 -17.35 16.49
N TYR A 170 -1.60 -16.02 16.50
CA TYR A 170 -1.41 -15.19 17.69
C TYR A 170 -2.44 -15.50 18.77
N ASP A 171 -3.70 -15.77 18.40
CA ASP A 171 -4.74 -16.17 19.36
C ASP A 171 -4.45 -17.55 19.98
N LEU A 172 -3.99 -18.51 19.16
CA LEU A 172 -3.62 -19.85 19.62
C LEU A 172 -2.33 -19.87 20.46
N PHE A 173 -1.37 -19.01 20.12
CA PHE A 173 -0.06 -18.91 20.74
C PHE A 173 0.29 -17.45 21.00
N PRO A 174 -0.36 -16.81 21.98
CA PRO A 174 0.01 -15.46 22.36
C PRO A 174 1.46 -15.46 22.86
N GLU A 175 2.20 -14.40 22.54
CA GLU A 175 3.57 -14.22 23.04
C GLU A 175 4.54 -15.34 22.65
N PHE A 176 4.30 -15.97 21.49
CA PHE A 176 5.15 -17.06 20.98
C PHE A 176 6.61 -16.66 20.72
N ASN A 177 6.91 -15.35 20.71
CA ASN A 177 8.22 -14.73 20.77
C ASN A 177 8.11 -13.31 21.36
N ALA A 178 9.25 -12.62 21.50
CA ALA A 178 9.31 -11.27 22.07
C ALA A 178 8.69 -10.16 21.22
N GLU A 179 8.55 -10.35 19.90
CA GLU A 179 7.98 -9.33 18.99
C GLU A 179 6.48 -9.57 18.69
N ALA A 180 5.88 -10.67 19.14
CA ALA A 180 4.54 -11.09 18.72
C ALA A 180 3.46 -10.03 19.04
N ASN A 181 3.52 -9.41 20.21
CA ASN A 181 2.60 -8.34 20.60
C ASN A 181 2.80 -7.08 19.74
N ASP A 182 4.04 -6.68 19.50
CA ASP A 182 4.37 -5.51 18.67
C ASP A 182 3.96 -5.74 17.21
N GLN A 183 4.13 -6.95 16.67
CA GLN A 183 3.67 -7.31 15.33
C GLN A 183 2.14 -7.22 15.23
N PHE A 184 1.43 -7.74 16.24
CA PHE A 184 -0.03 -7.69 16.31
C PHE A 184 -0.57 -6.24 16.27
N THR A 185 -0.04 -5.36 17.12
CA THR A 185 -0.46 -3.95 17.17
C THR A 185 0.00 -3.17 15.95
N THR A 186 1.21 -3.42 15.44
CA THR A 186 1.71 -2.75 14.21
C THR A 186 0.81 -3.05 13.01
N ILE A 187 0.35 -4.29 12.87
CA ILE A 187 -0.61 -4.66 11.83
C ILE A 187 -1.93 -3.92 12.06
N ALA A 188 -2.46 -3.90 13.29
CA ALA A 188 -3.69 -3.17 13.59
C ALA A 188 -3.58 -1.68 13.22
N ASP A 189 -2.47 -1.02 13.57
CA ASP A 189 -2.21 0.39 13.26
C ASP A 189 -2.13 0.65 11.75
N LYS A 190 -1.52 -0.26 10.99
CA LYS A 190 -1.46 -0.19 9.52
C LYS A 190 -2.84 -0.29 8.89
N PHE A 191 -3.66 -1.24 9.34
CA PHE A 191 -5.03 -1.39 8.85
C PHE A 191 -5.91 -0.22 9.25
N LEU A 192 -5.80 0.28 10.49
CA LEU A 192 -6.50 1.49 10.95
C LEU A 192 -6.12 2.70 10.10
N THR A 193 -4.82 2.95 9.90
CA THR A 193 -4.34 4.04 9.04
C THR A 193 -4.89 3.93 7.63
N ALA A 194 -4.92 2.71 7.07
CA ALA A 194 -5.51 2.47 5.75
C ALA A 194 -7.01 2.81 5.74
N THR A 195 -7.80 2.41 6.75
CA THR A 195 -9.23 2.80 6.83
C THR A 195 -9.43 4.31 6.88
N GLN A 196 -8.60 5.03 7.63
CA GLN A 196 -8.64 6.50 7.71
C GLN A 196 -8.32 7.13 6.35
N LYS A 197 -7.29 6.63 5.66
CA LYS A 197 -6.89 7.11 4.33
C LYS A 197 -7.92 6.79 3.24
N MET A 198 -8.73 5.75 3.43
CA MET A 198 -9.89 5.45 2.58
C MET A 198 -11.12 6.31 2.91
N GLY A 199 -11.02 7.27 3.83
CA GLY A 199 -12.10 8.21 4.17
C GLY A 199 -12.87 7.85 5.44
N GLY A 200 -12.44 6.84 6.20
CA GLY A 200 -12.97 6.57 7.54
C GLY A 200 -12.70 7.77 8.47
N SER A 201 -13.74 8.32 9.08
CA SER A 201 -13.64 9.48 9.98
C SER A 201 -14.70 9.40 11.06
N ALA A 202 -14.46 10.07 12.19
CA ALA A 202 -15.45 10.33 13.23
C ALA A 202 -15.85 11.81 13.31
N THR A 203 -15.25 12.68 12.49
CA THR A 203 -15.48 14.14 12.50
C THR A 203 -15.74 14.71 11.09
N PRO A 204 -16.98 14.59 10.55
CA PRO A 204 -18.09 13.76 11.03
C PRO A 204 -17.86 12.28 10.73
N TRP A 205 -18.77 11.42 11.23
CA TRP A 205 -18.69 9.98 10.96
C TRP A 205 -18.84 9.67 9.47
N SER A 206 -17.85 8.97 8.91
CA SER A 206 -17.86 8.51 7.52
C SER A 206 -17.24 7.13 7.40
N GLN A 207 -17.81 6.31 6.52
CA GLN A 207 -17.36 4.96 6.22
C GLN A 207 -16.04 5.00 5.40
N ALA A 208 -15.23 3.94 5.51
CA ALA A 208 -14.04 3.79 4.68
C ALA A 208 -14.42 3.26 3.29
N SER A 209 -14.09 3.98 2.22
CA SER A 209 -14.40 3.57 0.84
C SER A 209 -13.41 2.51 0.35
N MET A 210 -13.73 1.22 0.47
CA MET A 210 -12.79 0.12 0.17
C MET A 210 -12.90 -0.45 -1.25
N ASN A 211 -13.39 0.33 -2.22
CA ASN A 211 -13.65 -0.14 -3.58
C ASN A 211 -12.40 -0.11 -4.49
N TYR A 212 -11.39 -0.92 -4.12
CA TYR A 212 -10.10 -1.03 -4.80
C TYR A 212 -9.77 -2.48 -5.15
N ARG A 213 -8.80 -2.67 -6.05
CA ARG A 213 -8.18 -3.98 -6.32
C ARG A 213 -7.22 -4.41 -5.21
N ALA A 214 -6.53 -3.45 -4.62
CA ALA A 214 -5.59 -3.64 -3.52
C ALA A 214 -5.23 -2.28 -2.90
N TRP A 215 -4.45 -2.31 -1.82
CA TRP A 215 -3.93 -1.12 -1.16
C TRP A 215 -2.45 -1.28 -0.85
N ASN A 216 -1.67 -0.28 -1.22
CA ASN A 216 -0.25 -0.24 -0.88
C ASN A 216 -0.10 0.33 0.54
N PHE A 217 0.25 -0.50 1.52
CA PHE A 217 0.40 -0.14 2.93
C PHE A 217 1.71 0.61 3.25
N LYS A 218 2.59 0.75 2.26
CA LYS A 218 3.79 1.59 2.35
C LYS A 218 3.52 3.03 1.95
N THR A 219 2.81 3.26 0.85
CA THR A 219 2.42 4.60 0.37
C THR A 219 1.08 5.07 0.92
N MET A 220 0.26 4.15 1.44
CA MET A 220 -1.13 4.37 1.83
C MET A 220 -2.01 4.88 0.67
N GLU A 221 -1.89 4.21 -0.48
CA GLU A 221 -2.62 4.55 -1.70
C GLU A 221 -3.34 3.32 -2.28
N GLY A 222 -4.53 3.54 -2.85
CA GLY A 222 -5.36 2.48 -3.43
C GLY A 222 -5.01 2.19 -4.87
N ASN A 223 -4.92 0.90 -5.21
CA ASN A 223 -4.85 0.45 -6.59
C ASN A 223 -6.26 0.41 -7.19
N ALA A 224 -6.59 1.41 -8.01
CA ALA A 224 -7.88 1.50 -8.69
C ALA A 224 -7.96 0.66 -9.99
N ASN A 225 -6.83 0.10 -10.45
CA ASN A 225 -6.76 -0.66 -11.69
C ASN A 225 -7.03 -2.15 -11.43
N GLY A 226 -7.78 -2.79 -12.33
CA GLY A 226 -8.13 -4.21 -12.22
C GLY A 226 -9.49 -4.46 -11.57
N VAL A 227 -9.70 -5.70 -11.14
CA VAL A 227 -10.95 -6.15 -10.51
C VAL A 227 -11.02 -5.58 -9.10
N LYS A 228 -12.07 -4.83 -8.79
CA LYS A 228 -12.28 -4.30 -7.43
C LYS A 228 -12.92 -5.36 -6.54
N GLU A 229 -12.44 -5.47 -5.30
CA GLU A 229 -12.89 -6.49 -4.34
C GLU A 229 -13.30 -5.82 -3.03
N PRO A 230 -14.46 -5.15 -3.01
CA PRO A 230 -14.92 -4.39 -1.85
C PRO A 230 -15.20 -5.26 -0.61
N GLU A 231 -15.24 -6.59 -0.75
CA GLU A 231 -15.35 -7.50 0.38
C GLU A 231 -14.12 -7.54 1.30
N ALA A 232 -12.98 -6.97 0.89
CA ALA A 232 -11.82 -6.79 1.77
C ALA A 232 -12.19 -6.01 3.06
N ALA A 233 -13.27 -5.23 3.01
CA ALA A 233 -13.87 -4.62 4.19
C ALA A 233 -14.26 -5.61 5.29
N GLY A 234 -14.62 -6.85 4.93
CA GLY A 234 -14.93 -7.91 5.88
C GLY A 234 -13.72 -8.34 6.72
N THR A 235 -12.56 -8.53 6.07
CA THR A 235 -11.32 -8.89 6.77
C THR A 235 -10.72 -7.72 7.55
N PHE A 236 -10.85 -6.49 7.05
CA PHE A 236 -10.51 -5.28 7.83
C PHE A 236 -11.35 -5.19 9.11
N GLY A 237 -12.67 -5.36 8.97
CA GLY A 237 -13.59 -5.42 10.12
C GLY A 237 -13.20 -6.49 11.12
N TRP A 238 -12.88 -7.70 10.63
CA TRP A 238 -12.45 -8.81 11.48
C TRP A 238 -11.12 -8.54 12.19
N LEU A 239 -10.09 -8.04 11.51
CA LEU A 239 -8.78 -7.74 12.12
C LEU A 239 -8.90 -6.63 13.18
N LEU A 240 -9.55 -5.52 12.83
CA LEU A 240 -9.64 -4.35 13.70
C LEU A 240 -10.56 -4.60 14.90
N TYR A 241 -11.65 -5.37 14.74
CA TYR A 241 -12.49 -5.73 15.88
C TYR A 241 -11.75 -6.62 16.88
N HIS A 242 -10.95 -7.58 16.40
CA HIS A 242 -10.15 -8.42 17.29
C HIS A 242 -8.95 -7.68 17.90
N ALA A 243 -8.37 -6.71 17.19
CA ALA A 243 -7.41 -5.78 17.77
C ALA A 243 -8.02 -4.96 18.91
N TYR A 244 -9.26 -4.46 18.74
CA TYR A 244 -10.02 -3.81 19.81
C TYR A 244 -10.27 -4.76 20.99
N LYS A 245 -10.78 -5.98 20.75
CA LYS A 245 -11.00 -6.99 21.81
C LYS A 245 -9.74 -7.26 22.63
N LYS A 246 -8.57 -7.28 21.99
CA LYS A 246 -7.29 -7.58 22.64
C LYS A 246 -6.69 -6.38 23.40
N THR A 247 -6.81 -5.17 22.85
CA THR A 247 -6.11 -3.98 23.33
C THR A 247 -7.00 -3.00 24.09
N ASN A 248 -8.32 -3.14 23.95
CA ASN A 248 -9.33 -2.19 24.41
C ASN A 248 -9.14 -0.75 23.88
N GLN A 249 -8.47 -0.58 22.73
CA GLN A 249 -8.28 0.73 22.10
C GLN A 249 -9.48 1.09 21.20
N PRO A 250 -10.25 2.16 21.52
CA PRO A 250 -11.47 2.50 20.77
C PRO A 250 -11.24 2.84 19.29
N GLU A 251 -10.04 3.29 18.92
CA GLU A 251 -9.71 3.59 17.52
C GLU A 251 -9.86 2.37 16.60
N TYR A 252 -9.45 1.19 17.07
CA TYR A 252 -9.61 -0.03 16.28
C TYR A 252 -11.09 -0.41 16.13
N LEU A 253 -11.92 -0.16 17.15
CA LEU A 253 -13.36 -0.37 17.03
C LEU A 253 -13.96 0.55 15.98
N LYS A 254 -13.60 1.84 15.97
CA LYS A 254 -14.03 2.79 14.94
C LYS A 254 -13.62 2.32 13.54
N GLY A 255 -12.37 1.90 13.37
CA GLY A 255 -11.88 1.33 12.11
C GLY A 255 -12.65 0.07 11.65
N ALA A 256 -12.99 -0.81 12.59
CA ALA A 256 -13.80 -1.99 12.30
C ALA A 256 -15.22 -1.61 11.83
N GLU A 257 -15.85 -0.65 12.51
CA GLU A 257 -17.19 -0.16 12.16
C GLU A 257 -17.21 0.56 10.81
N TRP A 258 -16.23 1.43 10.52
CA TRP A 258 -16.11 2.08 9.21
C TRP A 258 -16.00 1.07 8.06
N SER A 259 -15.35 -0.06 8.31
CA SER A 259 -15.17 -1.15 7.35
C SER A 259 -16.47 -1.94 7.16
N LEU A 260 -17.07 -2.43 8.26
CA LEU A 260 -18.29 -3.24 8.17
C LEU A 260 -19.51 -2.43 7.75
N GLU A 261 -19.56 -1.13 8.03
CA GLU A 261 -20.63 -0.26 7.52
C GLU A 261 -20.52 -0.04 6.02
N PHE A 262 -19.29 0.08 5.48
CA PHE A 262 -19.08 0.07 4.03
C PHE A 262 -19.56 -1.24 3.42
N LEU A 263 -19.20 -2.38 4.01
CA LEU A 263 -19.66 -3.69 3.53
C LEU A 263 -21.19 -3.82 3.64
N ASN A 264 -21.78 -3.34 4.73
CA ASN A 264 -23.22 -3.37 4.99
C ASN A 264 -23.99 -2.40 4.10
N SER A 265 -23.38 -1.32 3.61
CA SER A 265 -24.04 -0.36 2.71
C SER A 265 -24.09 -0.83 1.25
N LEU A 266 -23.32 -1.86 0.89
CA LEU A 266 -23.37 -2.42 -0.45
C LEU A 266 -24.76 -2.99 -0.78
N ASN A 267 -25.15 -2.83 -2.06
CA ASN A 267 -26.42 -3.32 -2.61
C ASN A 267 -26.22 -4.49 -3.58
N THR A 268 -24.97 -4.80 -3.94
CA THR A 268 -24.59 -5.88 -4.86
C THR A 268 -23.67 -6.86 -4.16
N ASN A 269 -23.83 -8.15 -4.43
CA ASN A 269 -22.98 -9.20 -3.88
C ASN A 269 -21.50 -8.94 -4.24
N PRO A 270 -20.61 -8.69 -3.25
CA PRO A 270 -19.21 -8.41 -3.52
C PRO A 270 -18.34 -9.68 -3.59
N SER A 271 -18.90 -10.86 -3.35
CA SER A 271 -18.17 -12.10 -3.11
C SER A 271 -17.21 -12.49 -4.23
N TYR A 272 -16.00 -12.85 -3.84
CA TYR A 272 -14.86 -13.27 -4.62
C TYR A 272 -13.80 -13.87 -3.68
N GLU A 273 -13.43 -15.12 -3.91
CA GLU A 273 -12.47 -15.85 -3.09
C GLU A 273 -12.89 -16.10 -1.63
N LEU A 274 -12.63 -15.21 -0.65
CA LEU A 274 -12.75 -15.62 0.77
C LEU A 274 -12.95 -14.52 1.84
N GLN A 275 -12.81 -13.24 1.54
CA GLN A 275 -12.75 -12.21 2.59
C GLN A 275 -14.13 -11.94 3.20
N LEU A 276 -15.21 -12.05 2.41
CA LEU A 276 -16.59 -11.83 2.86
C LEU A 276 -17.00 -12.71 4.08
N PRO A 277 -16.81 -14.05 4.09
CA PRO A 277 -17.13 -14.89 5.24
C PRO A 277 -16.57 -14.42 6.59
N TYR A 278 -15.34 -13.90 6.62
CA TYR A 278 -14.75 -13.34 7.85
C TYR A 278 -15.45 -12.06 8.31
N GLY A 279 -15.88 -11.22 7.35
CA GLY A 279 -16.75 -10.08 7.63
C GLY A 279 -18.11 -10.48 8.19
N VAL A 280 -18.70 -11.58 7.72
CA VAL A 280 -19.97 -12.11 8.27
C VAL A 280 -19.81 -12.55 9.72
N LEU A 281 -18.72 -13.25 10.03
CA LEU A 281 -18.41 -13.63 11.41
C LEU A 281 -18.23 -12.39 12.30
N ALA A 282 -17.45 -11.41 11.85
CA ALA A 282 -17.23 -10.16 12.59
C ALA A 282 -18.55 -9.40 12.81
N ALA A 283 -19.38 -9.27 11.77
CA ALA A 283 -20.68 -8.60 11.85
C ALA A 283 -21.63 -9.30 12.84
N ALA A 284 -21.75 -10.63 12.78
CA ALA A 284 -22.58 -11.38 13.73
C ALA A 284 -22.06 -11.25 15.16
N LYS A 285 -20.74 -11.33 15.36
CA LYS A 285 -20.09 -11.19 16.65
C LYS A 285 -20.31 -9.78 17.23
N MET A 286 -20.14 -8.73 16.43
CA MET A 286 -20.39 -7.34 16.86
C MET A 286 -21.87 -7.10 17.20
N ASN A 287 -22.80 -7.66 16.41
CA ASN A 287 -24.24 -7.56 16.72
C ASN A 287 -24.53 -8.20 18.09
N ALA A 288 -23.99 -9.40 18.32
CA ALA A 288 -24.21 -10.15 19.56
C ALA A 288 -23.49 -9.57 20.78
N GLU A 289 -22.28 -9.06 20.61
CA GLU A 289 -21.41 -8.65 21.72
C GLU A 289 -21.63 -7.20 22.15
N ILE A 290 -21.73 -6.28 21.18
CA ILE A 290 -21.73 -4.83 21.41
C ILE A 290 -22.97 -4.12 20.84
N GLY A 291 -23.95 -4.85 20.29
CA GLY A 291 -25.22 -4.30 19.84
C GLY A 291 -25.14 -3.46 18.56
N THR A 292 -24.30 -3.84 17.60
CA THR A 292 -24.44 -3.33 16.22
C THR A 292 -25.67 -3.95 15.53
N ASP A 293 -26.08 -3.37 14.40
CA ASP A 293 -27.19 -3.89 13.58
C ASP A 293 -26.78 -4.09 12.11
N TYR A 294 -25.79 -4.94 11.89
CA TYR A 294 -25.41 -5.34 10.53
C TYR A 294 -26.37 -6.39 9.98
N ASN A 295 -26.69 -6.30 8.69
CA ASN A 295 -27.57 -7.27 8.04
C ASN A 295 -26.82 -8.57 7.71
N VAL A 296 -26.66 -9.42 8.73
CA VAL A 296 -25.97 -10.72 8.62
C VAL A 296 -26.66 -11.63 7.61
N GLU A 297 -27.99 -11.64 7.54
CA GLU A 297 -28.73 -12.47 6.57
C GLU A 297 -28.36 -12.15 5.12
N LYS A 298 -28.26 -10.86 4.78
CA LYS A 298 -27.81 -10.41 3.46
C LYS A 298 -26.41 -10.93 3.14
N MET A 299 -25.47 -10.75 4.07
CA MET A 299 -24.07 -11.14 3.85
C MET A 299 -23.90 -12.67 3.81
N VAL A 300 -24.62 -13.42 4.65
CA VAL A 300 -24.68 -14.89 4.57
C VAL A 300 -25.21 -15.32 3.21
N ASN A 301 -26.31 -14.73 2.73
CA ASN A 301 -26.83 -15.00 1.39
C ASN A 301 -25.79 -14.75 0.30
N TRP A 302 -25.00 -13.67 0.40
CA TRP A 302 -23.93 -13.36 -0.54
C TRP A 302 -22.78 -14.38 -0.53
N CYS A 303 -22.42 -14.95 0.62
CA CYS A 303 -21.43 -16.04 0.70
C CYS A 303 -21.84 -17.31 -0.08
N PHE A 304 -23.15 -17.53 -0.28
CA PHE A 304 -23.65 -18.72 -0.96
C PHE A 304 -24.14 -18.46 -2.38
N ASN A 305 -24.85 -17.35 -2.59
CA ASN A 305 -25.41 -16.99 -3.89
C ASN A 305 -24.31 -16.63 -4.88
N ARG A 306 -24.59 -16.87 -6.16
CA ARG A 306 -23.72 -16.48 -7.25
C ARG A 306 -23.59 -14.95 -7.34
N GLY A 307 -22.40 -14.43 -7.13
CA GLY A 307 -22.04 -13.03 -7.33
C GLY A 307 -21.82 -12.67 -8.80
N PRO A 308 -21.90 -11.37 -9.15
CA PRO A 308 -21.59 -10.88 -10.50
C PRO A 308 -20.10 -10.99 -10.82
N LEU A 309 -19.23 -10.97 -9.81
CA LEU A 309 -17.79 -11.03 -10.00
C LEU A 309 -17.35 -12.48 -10.24
N ARG A 310 -16.94 -12.79 -11.47
CA ARG A 310 -16.51 -14.13 -11.93
C ARG A 310 -17.51 -15.27 -11.70
N GLY A 311 -18.77 -14.97 -11.36
CA GLY A 311 -19.75 -15.98 -11.01
C GLY A 311 -19.42 -16.70 -9.70
N TRP A 312 -18.69 -16.06 -8.79
CA TRP A 312 -18.26 -16.68 -7.54
C TRP A 312 -19.45 -17.02 -6.64
N GLY A 313 -19.42 -18.19 -5.98
CA GLY A 313 -20.47 -18.62 -5.06
C GLY A 313 -20.37 -20.10 -4.71
N THR A 314 -21.46 -20.66 -4.18
CA THR A 314 -21.53 -22.07 -3.82
C THR A 314 -22.21 -22.91 -4.91
N ILE A 315 -21.56 -23.99 -5.32
CA ILE A 315 -22.04 -24.94 -6.32
C ILE A 315 -23.16 -25.80 -5.73
N VAL A 316 -24.17 -26.08 -6.55
CA VAL A 316 -25.32 -26.91 -6.20
C VAL A 316 -25.57 -27.95 -7.29
N GLY A 317 -25.91 -29.16 -6.88
CA GLY A 317 -26.29 -30.26 -7.77
C GLY A 317 -25.22 -31.33 -7.90
N LYS A 318 -25.22 -31.97 -9.08
CA LYS A 318 -24.38 -33.13 -9.41
C LYS A 318 -23.50 -32.85 -10.61
N TRP A 319 -22.26 -33.33 -10.53
CA TRP A 319 -21.36 -33.46 -11.68
C TRP A 319 -21.17 -34.96 -11.94
N GLY A 320 -21.55 -35.42 -13.13
CA GLY A 320 -21.70 -36.86 -13.39
C GLY A 320 -22.63 -37.53 -12.37
N SER A 321 -22.14 -38.57 -11.69
CA SER A 321 -22.88 -39.29 -10.64
C SER A 321 -22.63 -38.77 -9.21
N MET A 322 -21.80 -37.75 -9.05
CA MET A 322 -21.35 -37.26 -7.74
C MET A 322 -22.11 -36.00 -7.33
N ASP A 323 -22.71 -36.00 -6.13
CA ASP A 323 -23.16 -34.76 -5.49
C ASP A 323 -21.94 -33.91 -5.11
N VAL A 324 -21.90 -32.70 -5.69
CA VAL A 324 -20.85 -31.68 -5.49
C VAL A 324 -21.39 -30.43 -4.78
N SER A 325 -22.63 -30.52 -4.30
CA SER A 325 -23.28 -29.43 -3.57
C SER A 325 -22.43 -28.97 -2.39
N GLY A 326 -22.39 -27.67 -2.15
CA GLY A 326 -21.68 -27.07 -1.02
C GLY A 326 -20.23 -26.68 -1.30
N LEU A 327 -19.64 -27.11 -2.42
CA LEU A 327 -18.33 -26.64 -2.86
C LEU A 327 -18.37 -25.16 -3.27
N VAL A 328 -17.26 -24.43 -3.08
CA VAL A 328 -17.17 -22.99 -3.33
C VAL A 328 -16.24 -22.71 -4.52
N GLY A 329 -16.59 -21.75 -5.36
CA GLY A 329 -15.78 -21.34 -6.52
C GLY A 329 -16.60 -20.60 -7.57
N GLU A 330 -16.22 -20.72 -8.83
CA GLU A 330 -16.99 -20.21 -9.96
C GLU A 330 -18.23 -21.10 -10.20
N ALA A 331 -19.38 -20.69 -9.67
CA ALA A 331 -20.66 -21.36 -9.81
C ALA A 331 -21.39 -20.83 -11.05
N ASN A 332 -20.95 -21.27 -12.23
CA ASN A 332 -21.55 -20.98 -13.51
C ASN A 332 -22.80 -21.85 -13.72
N ASP A 333 -23.94 -21.45 -13.15
CA ASP A 333 -25.21 -22.20 -13.16
C ASP A 333 -25.69 -22.71 -14.55
N GLY A 334 -25.13 -22.19 -15.66
CA GLY A 334 -25.33 -22.69 -17.04
C GLY A 334 -24.38 -23.81 -17.48
N GLY A 335 -23.52 -24.30 -16.58
CA GLY A 335 -22.43 -25.23 -16.85
C GLY A 335 -21.05 -24.56 -16.88
N ASN A 336 -20.00 -25.38 -16.89
CA ASN A 336 -18.59 -25.00 -16.75
C ASN A 336 -18.25 -24.41 -15.36
N ASP A 337 -18.83 -24.97 -14.30
CA ASP A 337 -18.43 -24.61 -12.93
C ASP A 337 -16.97 -25.00 -12.64
N TYR A 338 -16.33 -24.25 -11.72
CA TYR A 338 -14.97 -24.48 -11.28
C TYR A 338 -14.84 -24.27 -9.76
N ALA A 339 -14.68 -25.36 -9.00
CA ALA A 339 -14.60 -25.34 -7.55
C ALA A 339 -13.15 -25.25 -7.06
N PHE A 340 -12.93 -24.60 -5.93
CA PHE A 340 -11.62 -24.47 -5.28
C PHE A 340 -11.69 -24.98 -3.84
N LEU A 341 -10.75 -25.85 -3.44
CA LEU A 341 -10.85 -26.58 -2.18
C LEU A 341 -10.78 -25.68 -0.95
N MET A 342 -9.79 -24.79 -0.94
CA MET A 342 -9.47 -23.94 0.21
C MET A 342 -10.63 -23.02 0.57
N ASN A 343 -11.30 -22.43 -0.43
CA ASN A 343 -12.39 -21.47 -0.21
C ASN A 343 -13.54 -22.08 0.58
N GLY A 344 -13.90 -23.34 0.31
CA GLY A 344 -14.91 -24.04 1.09
C GLY A 344 -14.48 -24.29 2.55
N MET A 345 -13.24 -24.70 2.77
CA MET A 345 -12.72 -24.97 4.12
C MET A 345 -12.60 -23.71 4.97
N GLN A 346 -12.16 -22.62 4.37
CA GLN A 346 -12.02 -21.34 5.05
C GLN A 346 -13.37 -20.64 5.26
N GLN A 347 -14.30 -20.75 4.32
CA GLN A 347 -15.68 -20.30 4.52
C GLN A 347 -16.33 -21.07 5.67
N ALA A 348 -16.04 -22.37 5.84
CA ALA A 348 -16.50 -23.14 6.99
C ALA A 348 -15.85 -22.65 8.29
N ALA A 349 -14.54 -22.34 8.26
CA ALA A 349 -13.82 -21.77 9.40
C ALA A 349 -14.46 -20.48 9.92
N ALA A 350 -14.98 -19.63 9.04
CA ALA A 350 -15.65 -18.39 9.43
C ALA A 350 -17.14 -18.58 9.80
N LEU A 351 -17.90 -19.34 9.01
CA LEU A 351 -19.37 -19.38 9.14
C LEU A 351 -19.90 -20.41 10.14
N VAL A 352 -19.12 -21.44 10.50
CA VAL A 352 -19.54 -22.38 11.55
C VAL A 352 -19.56 -21.71 12.92
N PRO A 353 -18.50 -21.04 13.41
CA PRO A 353 -18.57 -20.35 14.71
C PRO A 353 -19.58 -19.19 14.72
N MET A 354 -19.88 -18.57 13.56
CA MET A 354 -20.85 -17.49 13.43
C MET A 354 -22.22 -17.83 14.03
N VAL A 355 -22.67 -19.09 13.93
CA VAL A 355 -23.99 -19.51 14.45
C VAL A 355 -24.11 -19.41 15.97
N ARG A 356 -23.00 -19.30 16.71
CA ARG A 356 -23.02 -18.99 18.15
C ARG A 356 -23.59 -17.61 18.41
N TYR A 357 -23.28 -16.66 17.53
CA TYR A 357 -23.66 -15.26 17.62
C TYR A 357 -24.98 -14.97 16.89
N ASP A 358 -25.30 -15.73 15.83
CA ASP A 358 -26.61 -15.72 15.20
C ASP A 358 -27.15 -17.14 14.94
N LYS A 359 -27.86 -17.68 15.94
CA LYS A 359 -28.44 -19.03 15.93
C LYS A 359 -29.54 -19.24 14.87
N LYS A 360 -30.02 -18.19 14.21
CA LYS A 360 -31.04 -18.30 13.14
C LYS A 360 -30.52 -19.07 11.91
N PHE A 361 -29.20 -19.16 11.73
CA PHE A 361 -28.58 -19.85 10.59
C PHE A 361 -28.19 -21.32 10.88
N ALA A 362 -28.42 -21.83 12.09
CA ALA A 362 -27.96 -23.14 12.53
C ALA A 362 -28.38 -24.28 11.58
N LYS A 363 -29.65 -24.29 11.15
CA LYS A 363 -30.17 -25.28 10.19
C LYS A 363 -29.48 -25.22 8.82
N ALA A 364 -29.34 -24.01 8.27
CA ALA A 364 -28.74 -23.80 6.96
C ALA A 364 -27.25 -24.20 6.96
N ILE A 365 -26.47 -23.71 7.94
CA ILE A 365 -25.05 -24.03 8.07
C ILE A 365 -24.85 -25.53 8.33
N GLY A 366 -25.66 -26.14 9.20
CA GLY A 366 -25.60 -27.58 9.44
C GLY A 366 -25.84 -28.42 8.18
N LYS A 367 -26.85 -28.09 7.37
CA LYS A 367 -27.13 -28.76 6.10
C LYS A 367 -26.00 -28.57 5.08
N TRP A 368 -25.47 -27.36 4.95
CA TRP A 368 -24.37 -27.07 4.05
C TRP A 368 -23.10 -27.85 4.44
N MET A 369 -22.77 -27.90 5.73
CA MET A 369 -21.56 -28.59 6.21
C MET A 369 -21.57 -30.09 5.92
N VAL A 370 -22.72 -30.77 5.96
CA VAL A 370 -22.83 -32.19 5.54
C VAL A 370 -22.47 -32.35 4.06
N ASN A 371 -22.90 -31.41 3.21
CA ASN A 371 -22.64 -31.41 1.78
C ASN A 371 -21.18 -31.07 1.45
N LEU A 372 -20.68 -29.93 1.93
CA LEU A 372 -19.29 -29.49 1.76
C LEU A 372 -18.32 -30.58 2.23
N SER A 373 -18.46 -31.03 3.48
CA SER A 373 -17.52 -31.98 4.08
C SER A 373 -17.53 -33.33 3.36
N ASN A 374 -18.64 -33.74 2.75
CA ASN A 374 -18.66 -34.92 1.91
C ASN A 374 -17.95 -34.61 0.58
N ALA A 375 -18.37 -33.58 -0.14
CA ALA A 375 -17.89 -33.26 -1.49
C ALA A 375 -16.39 -32.90 -1.56
N SER A 376 -15.81 -32.29 -0.50
CA SER A 376 -14.38 -31.94 -0.45
C SER A 376 -13.45 -33.13 -0.66
N ARG A 377 -13.89 -34.37 -0.37
CA ARG A 377 -13.10 -35.58 -0.64
C ARG A 377 -12.75 -35.76 -2.13
N LEU A 378 -13.58 -35.22 -3.03
CA LEU A 378 -13.46 -35.43 -4.48
C LEU A 378 -12.24 -34.72 -5.08
N PHE A 379 -11.65 -33.74 -4.37
CA PHE A 379 -10.39 -33.12 -4.75
C PHE A 379 -9.17 -34.01 -4.46
N TYR A 380 -9.32 -35.01 -3.59
CA TYR A 380 -8.23 -35.89 -3.20
C TYR A 380 -8.13 -37.08 -4.16
N PRO A 381 -6.92 -37.47 -4.58
CA PRO A 381 -6.76 -38.63 -5.44
C PRO A 381 -7.38 -39.91 -4.87
N GLY A 382 -7.95 -40.74 -5.74
CA GLY A 382 -8.61 -42.00 -5.36
C GLY A 382 -10.10 -41.91 -5.00
N PHE A 383 -10.67 -40.70 -4.91
CA PHE A 383 -12.12 -40.50 -4.74
C PHE A 383 -12.88 -40.27 -6.05
N LEU A 384 -12.13 -40.07 -7.14
CA LEU A 384 -12.60 -40.14 -8.52
C LEU A 384 -11.91 -41.29 -9.25
N PRO A 385 -12.47 -41.79 -10.38
CA PRO A 385 -11.75 -42.66 -11.29
C PRO A 385 -10.44 -42.01 -11.78
N SER A 386 -9.38 -42.79 -12.01
CA SER A 386 -8.07 -42.24 -12.43
C SER A 386 -8.11 -41.47 -13.74
N ALA A 387 -9.07 -41.73 -14.62
CA ALA A 387 -9.26 -40.96 -15.86
C ALA A 387 -9.85 -39.55 -15.61
N GLN A 388 -10.48 -39.33 -14.46
CA GLN A 388 -11.19 -38.08 -14.10
C GLN A 388 -10.35 -37.19 -13.16
N GLN A 389 -9.04 -37.36 -13.15
CA GLN A 389 -8.13 -36.56 -12.36
C GLN A 389 -6.72 -36.61 -12.99
N ASP A 390 -5.92 -35.59 -12.74
CA ASP A 390 -4.48 -35.68 -12.96
C ASP A 390 -3.75 -36.11 -11.66
N GLY A 391 -2.43 -36.20 -11.66
CA GLY A 391 -1.64 -36.48 -10.44
C GLY A 391 -1.80 -37.87 -9.78
N ALA A 392 -2.77 -38.71 -10.19
CA ALA A 392 -3.10 -39.98 -9.54
C ALA A 392 -1.92 -40.96 -9.42
N VAL A 393 -1.12 -41.08 -10.48
CA VAL A 393 0.06 -41.97 -10.50
C VAL A 393 1.09 -41.54 -9.44
N TRP A 394 1.31 -40.23 -9.32
CA TRP A 394 2.23 -39.69 -8.33
C TRP A 394 1.69 -39.94 -6.91
N SER A 395 0.41 -39.63 -6.66
CA SER A 395 -0.21 -39.82 -5.34
C SER A 395 -0.20 -41.29 -4.93
N GLN A 396 -0.55 -42.23 -5.81
CA GLN A 396 -0.52 -43.67 -5.48
C GLN A 396 0.88 -44.16 -5.03
N SER A 397 1.94 -43.56 -5.60
CA SER A 397 3.31 -43.95 -5.32
C SER A 397 3.91 -43.24 -4.09
N ASN A 398 3.54 -41.97 -3.86
CA ASN A 398 4.22 -41.10 -2.89
C ASN A 398 3.32 -40.61 -1.75
N ASP A 399 1.98 -40.60 -1.94
CA ASP A 399 0.95 -40.20 -0.98
C ASP A 399 -0.23 -41.18 -0.98
N PRO A 400 -0.04 -42.42 -0.49
CA PRO A 400 -1.08 -43.45 -0.51
C PRO A 400 -2.25 -43.16 0.45
N ASP A 401 -2.06 -42.23 1.39
CA ASP A 401 -3.11 -41.77 2.31
C ASP A 401 -3.98 -40.65 1.71
N ALA A 402 -3.63 -40.16 0.51
CA ALA A 402 -4.28 -39.08 -0.21
C ALA A 402 -4.53 -37.86 0.70
N VAL A 403 -3.45 -37.29 1.23
CA VAL A 403 -3.51 -36.10 2.10
C VAL A 403 -3.19 -34.81 1.35
N ILE A 404 -2.68 -34.89 0.12
CA ILE A 404 -2.54 -33.77 -0.79
C ILE A 404 -3.67 -33.81 -1.82
N ALA A 405 -4.47 -32.77 -1.85
CA ALA A 405 -5.53 -32.60 -2.83
C ALA A 405 -5.07 -31.85 -4.07
N HIS A 406 -5.88 -31.92 -5.11
CA HIS A 406 -5.87 -30.91 -6.17
C HIS A 406 -6.34 -29.57 -5.63
N GLU A 407 -5.82 -28.48 -6.18
CA GLU A 407 -6.31 -27.13 -5.85
C GLU A 407 -7.79 -26.97 -6.18
N ALA A 408 -8.19 -27.48 -7.35
CA ALA A 408 -9.45 -27.18 -7.97
C ALA A 408 -10.14 -28.42 -8.57
N MET A 409 -11.40 -28.26 -8.96
CA MET A 409 -12.17 -29.30 -9.64
C MET A 409 -13.09 -28.65 -10.66
N LYS A 410 -13.00 -29.07 -11.92
CA LYS A 410 -13.88 -28.61 -13.00
C LYS A 410 -15.11 -29.50 -13.10
N GLN A 411 -16.24 -28.89 -13.44
CA GLN A 411 -17.44 -29.65 -13.79
C GLN A 411 -17.19 -30.57 -14.97
N LYS A 412 -16.54 -30.07 -16.02
CA LYS A 412 -16.25 -30.84 -17.22
C LYS A 412 -14.89 -30.47 -17.79
N LEU A 413 -14.04 -31.47 -18.01
CA LEU A 413 -12.77 -31.32 -18.72
C LEU A 413 -12.56 -32.55 -19.60
N GLN A 414 -12.17 -32.35 -20.86
CA GLN A 414 -11.95 -33.45 -21.84
C GLN A 414 -13.14 -34.42 -21.92
N ASN A 415 -14.37 -33.91 -21.87
CA ASN A 415 -15.63 -34.68 -21.84
C ASN A 415 -15.87 -35.57 -20.61
N LEU A 416 -15.07 -35.45 -19.56
CA LEU A 416 -15.23 -36.16 -18.29
C LEU A 416 -15.79 -35.22 -17.22
N SER A 417 -16.64 -35.75 -16.34
CA SER A 417 -17.32 -35.00 -15.27
C SER A 417 -17.55 -35.87 -14.02
N PRO A 418 -17.19 -35.40 -12.81
CA PRO A 418 -16.34 -34.23 -12.53
C PRO A 418 -14.88 -34.48 -12.94
N PHE A 419 -14.02 -33.47 -12.88
CA PHE A 419 -12.57 -33.65 -13.10
C PHE A 419 -11.72 -32.86 -12.08
N ALA A 420 -10.97 -33.55 -11.23
CA ALA A 420 -10.07 -32.93 -10.24
C ALA A 420 -8.73 -32.52 -10.89
N THR A 421 -8.34 -31.25 -10.75
CA THR A 421 -7.22 -30.66 -11.50
C THR A 421 -6.80 -29.31 -10.89
N GLY A 422 -6.06 -28.51 -11.64
CA GLY A 422 -5.68 -27.14 -11.28
C GLY A 422 -5.16 -26.43 -12.51
N ASP A 423 -4.57 -25.26 -12.30
CA ASP A 423 -3.97 -24.48 -13.38
C ASP A 423 -2.45 -24.59 -13.42
N ALA A 424 -1.78 -25.11 -12.39
CA ALA A 424 -0.32 -25.19 -12.30
C ALA A 424 0.37 -25.89 -13.48
N LEU A 425 -0.22 -26.95 -14.03
CA LEU A 425 0.27 -27.60 -15.25
C LEU A 425 0.12 -26.69 -16.48
N GLY A 426 -1.05 -26.06 -16.63
CA GLY A 426 -1.36 -25.17 -17.76
C GLY A 426 -0.56 -23.86 -17.73
N GLY A 427 -0.34 -23.31 -16.54
CA GLY A 427 0.52 -22.14 -16.29
C GLY A 427 2.01 -22.48 -16.33
N GLY A 428 2.36 -23.77 -16.35
CA GLY A 428 3.73 -24.23 -16.40
C GLY A 428 4.52 -24.00 -15.11
N TRP A 429 3.84 -23.87 -13.96
CA TRP A 429 4.44 -23.59 -12.65
C TRP A 429 4.92 -24.86 -11.92
N ALA A 430 4.32 -26.01 -12.21
CA ALA A 430 4.64 -27.28 -11.57
C ALA A 430 4.51 -28.47 -12.52
N SER A 431 4.91 -29.65 -12.03
CA SER A 431 4.83 -30.93 -12.76
C SER A 431 3.54 -31.71 -12.48
N THR A 432 2.71 -31.24 -11.55
CA THR A 432 1.38 -31.78 -11.20
C THR A 432 0.44 -30.65 -10.79
N ASN A 433 -0.87 -30.90 -10.72
CA ASN A 433 -1.83 -29.96 -10.10
C ASN A 433 -2.15 -30.30 -8.63
N LEU A 434 -1.38 -31.19 -8.00
CA LEU A 434 -1.53 -31.48 -6.57
C LEU A 434 -0.96 -30.32 -5.76
N ALA A 435 -1.82 -29.66 -5.00
CA ALA A 435 -1.56 -28.36 -4.40
C ALA A 435 -1.45 -28.47 -2.89
N ILE A 436 -0.26 -28.13 -2.39
CA ILE A 436 0.00 -28.00 -0.96
C ILE A 436 -0.73 -26.76 -0.45
N TYR A 437 -0.67 -25.68 -1.23
CA TYR A 437 -1.44 -24.44 -1.02
C TYR A 437 -2.93 -24.72 -0.79
N GLY A 438 -3.62 -25.37 -1.73
CA GLY A 438 -5.05 -25.69 -1.60
C GLY A 438 -5.37 -26.62 -0.41
N SER A 439 -4.44 -27.51 -0.06
CA SER A 439 -4.59 -28.47 1.04
C SER A 439 -4.29 -27.88 2.42
N SER A 440 -3.62 -26.73 2.49
CA SER A 440 -3.14 -26.10 3.74
C SER A 440 -4.26 -25.82 4.76
N SER A 441 -5.49 -25.65 4.27
CA SER A 441 -6.66 -25.34 5.10
C SER A 441 -7.42 -26.56 5.63
N VAL A 442 -6.94 -27.79 5.36
CA VAL A 442 -7.65 -29.01 5.80
C VAL A 442 -7.79 -29.12 7.32
N GLY A 443 -6.86 -28.53 8.08
CA GLY A 443 -6.91 -28.56 9.55
C GLY A 443 -8.07 -27.78 10.16
N TYR A 444 -8.58 -26.74 9.50
CA TYR A 444 -9.78 -26.03 9.94
C TYR A 444 -11.00 -26.94 9.86
N LEU A 445 -11.17 -27.61 8.71
CA LEU A 445 -12.25 -28.58 8.53
C LEU A 445 -12.10 -29.77 9.50
N GLY A 446 -10.87 -30.24 9.73
CA GLY A 446 -10.55 -31.31 10.68
C GLY A 446 -10.84 -30.97 12.14
N ALA A 447 -10.73 -29.69 12.51
CA ALA A 447 -11.05 -29.23 13.86
C ALA A 447 -12.56 -29.03 14.08
N ILE A 448 -13.27 -28.61 13.04
CA ILE A 448 -14.72 -28.39 13.07
C ILE A 448 -15.50 -29.71 13.01
N VAL A 449 -15.15 -30.61 12.09
CA VAL A 449 -16.03 -31.72 11.69
C VAL A 449 -15.67 -33.02 12.37
N LYS A 450 -16.65 -33.62 13.04
CA LYS A 450 -16.56 -34.97 13.59
C LYS A 450 -17.76 -35.81 13.18
N LYS A 451 -17.51 -37.08 12.84
CA LYS A 451 -18.57 -38.05 12.56
C LYS A 451 -19.26 -38.46 13.85
N THR A 452 -20.57 -38.66 13.78
CA THR A 452 -21.35 -39.22 14.88
C THR A 452 -21.57 -40.72 14.70
N ASN A 453 -22.30 -41.35 15.62
CA ASN A 453 -22.80 -42.72 15.49
C ASN A 453 -23.88 -42.88 14.41
N VAL A 454 -24.35 -41.79 13.80
CA VAL A 454 -25.35 -41.79 12.72
C VAL A 454 -24.73 -41.13 11.48
N ASP A 455 -24.57 -41.91 10.41
CA ASP A 455 -24.08 -41.38 9.13
C ASP A 455 -24.89 -40.16 8.68
N LYS A 456 -24.24 -39.21 8.00
CA LYS A 456 -24.85 -37.96 7.50
C LYS A 456 -25.45 -37.05 8.59
N ILE A 457 -25.13 -37.28 9.86
CA ILE A 457 -25.27 -36.31 10.95
C ILE A 457 -23.88 -36.06 11.49
N LEU A 458 -23.42 -34.81 11.39
CA LEU A 458 -22.10 -34.38 11.86
C LEU A 458 -22.24 -33.67 13.21
N GLU A 459 -21.25 -33.86 14.06
CA GLU A 459 -20.97 -32.98 15.20
C GLU A 459 -20.05 -31.87 14.68
N LEU A 460 -20.53 -30.62 14.68
CA LEU A 460 -19.74 -29.46 14.29
C LEU A 460 -19.32 -28.70 15.54
N ASN A 461 -18.02 -28.63 15.82
CA ASN A 461 -17.48 -27.88 16.95
C ASN A 461 -17.52 -26.38 16.66
N LEU A 462 -18.34 -25.65 17.42
CA LEU A 462 -18.54 -24.22 17.24
C LEU A 462 -17.45 -23.36 17.88
N ASN A 463 -16.65 -23.93 18.78
CA ASN A 463 -15.52 -23.23 19.42
C ASN A 463 -14.22 -23.36 18.60
N ALA A 464 -14.13 -24.33 17.69
CA ALA A 464 -12.86 -24.75 17.07
C ALA A 464 -12.13 -23.63 16.32
N THR A 465 -12.86 -22.75 15.65
CA THR A 465 -12.31 -21.65 14.85
C THR A 465 -12.88 -20.29 15.25
N ASP A 466 -13.47 -20.21 16.45
CA ASP A 466 -13.93 -18.94 17.03
C ASP A 466 -12.78 -18.23 17.75
N PHE A 467 -11.83 -17.75 16.94
CA PHE A 467 -10.65 -17.05 17.42
C PHE A 467 -11.03 -15.78 18.19
N PHE A 468 -10.22 -15.44 19.20
CA PHE A 468 -10.44 -14.31 20.11
C PHE A 468 -11.85 -14.36 20.73
N SER A 469 -12.35 -15.56 21.03
CA SER A 469 -13.59 -15.71 21.79
C SER A 469 -13.34 -15.47 23.27
N ASP A 470 -14.35 -14.92 23.95
CA ASP A 470 -14.36 -14.89 25.40
C ASP A 470 -14.47 -16.33 25.94
N ALA A 471 -14.32 -16.48 27.27
CA ALA A 471 -14.53 -17.75 27.94
C ALA A 471 -15.83 -18.41 27.46
N SER A 472 -15.75 -19.68 27.08
CA SER A 472 -16.87 -20.42 26.50
C SER A 472 -16.87 -21.89 26.87
N TYR A 473 -18.06 -22.48 26.90
CA TYR A 473 -18.24 -23.91 27.10
C TYR A 473 -18.25 -24.66 25.76
N PRO A 474 -17.94 -25.98 25.76
CA PRO A 474 -18.04 -26.81 24.56
C PRO A 474 -19.43 -26.70 23.93
N SER A 475 -19.44 -26.29 22.67
CA SER A 475 -20.66 -25.95 21.92
C SER A 475 -20.66 -26.68 20.58
N TYR A 476 -21.77 -27.35 20.25
CA TYR A 476 -21.85 -28.22 19.08
C TYR A 476 -23.14 -28.00 18.30
N LEU A 477 -23.04 -28.02 16.97
CA LEU A 477 -24.17 -28.01 16.05
C LEU A 477 -24.35 -29.37 15.38
N TYR A 478 -25.60 -29.81 15.32
CA TYR A 478 -26.04 -31.02 14.63
C TYR A 478 -27.15 -30.69 13.65
N TYR A 479 -27.16 -31.33 12.49
CA TYR A 479 -28.27 -31.28 11.53
C TYR A 479 -28.69 -32.69 11.13
N ASN A 480 -29.98 -32.99 11.27
CA ASN A 480 -30.51 -34.30 10.89
C ASN A 480 -30.94 -34.32 9.42
N SER A 481 -30.17 -35.01 8.59
CA SER A 481 -30.46 -35.18 7.17
C SER A 481 -31.61 -36.14 6.85
N TYR A 482 -32.15 -36.86 7.84
CA TYR A 482 -33.22 -37.85 7.66
C TYR A 482 -34.62 -37.27 7.89
N ASP A 483 -35.63 -37.94 7.33
CA ASP A 483 -37.06 -37.64 7.53
C ASP A 483 -37.61 -38.19 8.86
N THR A 484 -36.74 -38.74 9.71
CA THR A 484 -37.10 -39.27 11.04
C THR A 484 -36.13 -38.74 12.08
N PRO A 485 -36.59 -38.49 13.33
CA PRO A 485 -35.70 -38.13 14.42
C PRO A 485 -34.59 -39.19 14.62
N LYS A 486 -33.39 -38.75 14.97
CA LYS A 486 -32.22 -39.62 15.20
C LYS A 486 -31.62 -39.38 16.57
N ALA A 487 -31.17 -40.47 17.20
CA ALA A 487 -30.45 -40.44 18.46
C ALA A 487 -28.94 -40.38 18.20
N VAL A 488 -28.31 -39.29 18.61
CA VAL A 488 -26.87 -39.04 18.47
C VAL A 488 -26.20 -39.11 19.83
N LEU A 489 -25.00 -39.67 19.88
CA LEU A 489 -24.17 -39.72 21.09
C LEU A 489 -23.31 -38.45 21.16
N LEU A 490 -23.59 -37.60 22.14
CA LEU A 490 -22.78 -36.45 22.55
C LEU A 490 -21.85 -36.89 23.68
N ASP A 491 -20.56 -36.62 23.56
CA ASP A 491 -19.61 -36.81 24.66
C ASP A 491 -19.52 -35.52 25.49
N VAL A 492 -19.96 -35.58 26.75
CA VAL A 492 -19.87 -34.44 27.69
C VAL A 492 -18.62 -34.49 28.56
N GLY A 493 -17.76 -35.50 28.41
CA GLY A 493 -16.56 -35.68 29.23
C GLY A 493 -16.83 -36.24 30.63
N ASN A 494 -15.77 -36.32 31.45
CA ASN A 494 -15.79 -37.05 32.73
C ASN A 494 -16.46 -36.27 33.89
N GLY A 495 -16.82 -35.00 33.70
CA GLY A 495 -17.51 -34.19 34.71
C GLY A 495 -19.02 -34.43 34.74
N GLN A 496 -19.70 -33.80 35.70
CA GLN A 496 -21.16 -33.68 35.72
C GLN A 496 -21.57 -32.41 34.97
N HIS A 497 -22.35 -32.58 33.92
CA HIS A 497 -22.73 -31.52 33.00
C HIS A 497 -24.24 -31.46 32.76
N ASP A 498 -24.73 -30.24 32.55
CA ASP A 498 -26.06 -29.95 32.03
C ASP A 498 -25.94 -29.57 30.55
N ILE A 499 -26.87 -30.06 29.73
CA ILE A 499 -26.91 -29.81 28.29
C ILE A 499 -27.99 -28.78 28.01
N TYR A 500 -27.56 -27.57 27.69
CA TYR A 500 -28.43 -26.48 27.22
C TYR A 500 -28.55 -26.54 25.70
N GLU A 501 -29.77 -26.47 25.16
CA GLU A 501 -30.04 -26.40 23.72
C GLU A 501 -30.55 -25.00 23.38
N SER A 502 -29.73 -24.24 22.65
CA SER A 502 -29.89 -22.80 22.49
C SER A 502 -30.95 -22.40 21.46
N ILE A 503 -31.32 -23.26 20.50
CA ILE A 503 -32.38 -22.93 19.53
C ILE A 503 -33.75 -22.96 20.22
N SER A 504 -33.98 -23.97 21.06
CA SER A 504 -35.21 -24.12 21.85
C SER A 504 -35.16 -23.47 23.23
N GLU A 505 -33.99 -22.95 23.62
CA GLU A 505 -33.67 -22.28 24.89
C GLU A 505 -34.02 -23.12 26.12
N LYS A 506 -33.65 -24.41 26.08
CA LYS A 506 -34.00 -25.38 27.12
C LYS A 506 -32.80 -26.18 27.58
N ILE A 507 -32.75 -26.44 28.88
CA ILE A 507 -31.92 -27.51 29.42
C ILE A 507 -32.61 -28.85 29.08
N ILE A 508 -32.02 -29.60 28.15
CA ILE A 508 -32.62 -30.85 27.64
C ILE A 508 -32.16 -32.08 28.42
N SER A 509 -31.10 -31.95 29.22
CA SER A 509 -30.55 -33.02 30.05
C SER A 509 -29.70 -32.44 31.17
N GLN A 510 -29.75 -33.05 32.36
CA GLN A 510 -29.02 -32.58 33.55
C GLN A 510 -28.20 -33.70 34.18
N ASN A 511 -27.14 -33.31 34.88
CA ASN A 511 -26.28 -34.17 35.68
C ASN A 511 -25.80 -35.41 34.90
N LYS A 512 -25.22 -35.17 33.72
CA LYS A 512 -24.70 -36.22 32.83
C LYS A 512 -23.19 -36.26 32.80
N THR A 513 -22.65 -37.44 32.51
CA THR A 513 -21.22 -37.70 32.36
C THR A 513 -21.00 -38.72 31.22
N GLY A 514 -19.86 -38.64 30.54
CA GLY A 514 -19.49 -39.51 29.43
C GLY A 514 -20.40 -39.32 28.20
N GLN A 515 -20.83 -40.42 27.58
CA GLN A 515 -21.68 -40.37 26.40
C GLN A 515 -23.17 -40.25 26.76
N VAL A 516 -23.82 -39.25 26.18
CA VAL A 516 -25.23 -38.92 26.37
C VAL A 516 -25.96 -39.00 25.05
N SER A 517 -27.10 -39.67 25.02
CA SER A 517 -27.96 -39.69 23.83
C SER A 517 -28.84 -38.44 23.77
N ILE A 518 -28.70 -37.67 22.68
CA ILE A 518 -29.55 -36.52 22.35
C ILE A 518 -30.37 -36.82 21.09
N ILE A 519 -31.60 -36.29 21.03
CA ILE A 519 -32.50 -36.48 19.88
C ILE A 519 -32.39 -35.27 18.95
N ILE A 520 -32.04 -35.51 17.69
CA ILE A 520 -32.05 -34.50 16.65
C ILE A 520 -33.34 -34.69 15.82
N PRO A 521 -34.29 -33.73 15.81
CA PRO A 521 -35.54 -33.85 15.07
C PRO A 521 -35.31 -34.00 13.56
N ALA A 522 -36.24 -34.61 12.83
CA ALA A 522 -36.13 -34.82 11.38
C ALA A 522 -35.96 -33.49 10.63
N LYS A 523 -34.97 -33.39 9.73
CA LYS A 523 -34.70 -32.18 8.92
C LYS A 523 -34.49 -30.89 9.71
N GLU A 524 -34.22 -30.98 11.01
CA GLU A 524 -33.97 -29.83 11.88
C GLU A 524 -32.54 -29.87 12.43
N ALA A 525 -32.12 -28.75 13.02
CA ALA A 525 -30.84 -28.62 13.69
C ALA A 525 -30.99 -28.60 15.22
N VAL A 526 -29.90 -28.89 15.92
CA VAL A 526 -29.82 -28.80 17.38
C VAL A 526 -28.47 -28.17 17.71
N MET A 527 -28.48 -27.12 18.51
CA MET A 527 -27.26 -26.44 18.97
C MET A 527 -27.13 -26.60 20.48
N VAL A 528 -26.17 -27.39 20.92
CA VAL A 528 -25.97 -27.72 22.34
C VAL A 528 -24.77 -27.01 22.93
N VAL A 529 -24.88 -26.64 24.21
CA VAL A 529 -23.82 -26.10 25.05
C VAL A 529 -23.70 -26.97 26.30
N VAL A 530 -22.50 -27.50 26.54
CA VAL A 530 -22.21 -28.41 27.66
C VAL A 530 -21.73 -27.61 28.86
N THR A 531 -22.63 -27.34 29.81
CA THR A 531 -22.39 -26.48 30.96
C THR A 531 -22.12 -27.28 32.24
N PRO A 532 -21.49 -26.72 33.29
CA PRO A 532 -21.40 -27.38 34.60
C PRO A 532 -22.78 -27.59 35.23
N THR A 533 -22.99 -28.75 35.86
CA THR A 533 -24.28 -29.03 36.54
C THR A 533 -24.58 -28.02 37.64
N GLY A 534 -25.81 -27.47 37.63
CA GLY A 534 -26.28 -26.54 38.66
C GLY A 534 -25.60 -25.17 38.65
N GLY A 535 -24.95 -24.78 37.53
CA GLY A 535 -24.37 -23.45 37.38
C GLY A 535 -25.41 -22.34 37.50
N GLU A 536 -24.99 -21.18 38.01
CA GLU A 536 -25.85 -20.02 38.21
C GLU A 536 -26.27 -19.41 36.87
N ILE A 537 -27.57 -19.41 36.59
CA ILE A 537 -28.15 -18.81 35.39
C ILE A 537 -28.41 -17.33 35.64
N ARG A 538 -27.88 -16.48 34.76
CA ARG A 538 -28.16 -15.05 34.72
C ARG A 538 -28.54 -14.63 33.30
N TYR A 539 -29.47 -13.69 33.19
CA TYR A 539 -29.77 -13.00 31.94
C TYR A 539 -29.15 -11.60 31.96
N ASP A 540 -28.46 -11.26 30.88
CA ASP A 540 -27.89 -9.93 30.65
C ASP A 540 -28.28 -9.49 29.23
N LYS A 541 -29.36 -8.71 29.13
CA LYS A 541 -29.93 -8.27 27.85
C LYS A 541 -30.17 -9.46 26.92
N ASN A 542 -29.57 -9.49 25.72
CA ASN A 542 -29.66 -10.59 24.75
C ASN A 542 -28.92 -11.86 25.15
N LYS A 543 -28.20 -11.88 26.27
CA LYS A 543 -27.32 -12.99 26.65
C LYS A 543 -27.90 -13.79 27.80
N MET A 544 -27.79 -15.11 27.71
CA MET A 544 -27.90 -16.01 28.85
C MET A 544 -26.50 -16.46 29.27
N LEU A 545 -26.21 -16.38 30.55
CA LEU A 545 -24.94 -16.77 31.14
C LEU A 545 -25.14 -17.91 32.14
N VAL A 546 -24.14 -18.80 32.22
CA VAL A 546 -24.01 -19.79 33.28
C VAL A 546 -22.66 -19.58 33.96
N ASN A 547 -22.66 -19.32 35.27
CA ASN A 547 -21.44 -18.98 36.04
C ASN A 547 -20.62 -17.83 35.40
N GLY A 548 -21.29 -16.82 34.85
CA GLY A 548 -20.65 -15.69 34.18
C GLY A 548 -20.10 -15.97 32.78
N VAL A 549 -20.26 -17.19 32.24
CA VAL A 549 -19.90 -17.55 30.87
C VAL A 549 -21.13 -17.50 29.97
N VAL A 550 -21.06 -16.82 28.83
CA VAL A 550 -22.18 -16.74 27.89
C VAL A 550 -22.45 -18.11 27.24
N VAL A 551 -23.71 -18.55 27.32
CA VAL A 551 -24.18 -19.82 26.72
C VAL A 551 -25.20 -19.61 25.60
N ASP A 552 -25.80 -18.42 25.53
CA ASP A 552 -26.70 -18.00 24.44
C ASP A 552 -26.50 -16.51 24.21
N PHE A 553 -26.19 -16.11 22.98
CA PHE A 553 -25.99 -14.70 22.61
C PHE A 553 -27.27 -14.01 22.12
N ASN A 554 -28.35 -14.76 21.92
CA ASN A 554 -29.62 -14.21 21.45
C ASN A 554 -30.79 -14.93 22.12
N GLN A 555 -30.83 -14.85 23.46
CA GLN A 555 -31.88 -15.43 24.28
C GLN A 555 -33.20 -14.64 24.15
N THR A 556 -34.33 -15.34 24.20
CA THR A 556 -35.68 -14.75 24.10
C THR A 556 -36.52 -14.92 25.36
N GLN A 557 -35.99 -15.58 26.39
CA GLN A 557 -36.67 -15.79 27.68
C GLN A 557 -36.96 -14.49 28.43
N MET A 558 -36.05 -13.51 28.34
CA MET A 558 -36.15 -12.20 28.99
C MET A 558 -36.07 -11.09 27.95
N PRO A 559 -37.20 -10.53 27.49
CA PRO A 559 -37.21 -9.38 26.60
C PRO A 559 -36.50 -8.17 27.21
N TYR A 560 -35.82 -7.37 26.40
CA TYR A 560 -35.19 -6.11 26.79
C TYR A 560 -35.30 -5.11 25.64
N THR A 561 -35.26 -3.81 25.96
CA THR A 561 -35.05 -2.73 24.99
C THR A 561 -33.59 -2.34 25.01
N SER A 562 -33.04 -2.04 23.86
CA SER A 562 -31.65 -1.60 23.72
C SER A 562 -31.50 -0.20 24.26
N ALA A 563 -30.29 0.11 24.76
CA ALA A 563 -29.94 1.49 25.05
C ALA A 563 -29.24 2.05 23.81
N PRO A 564 -29.34 3.36 23.55
CA PRO A 564 -28.57 3.98 22.50
C PRO A 564 -27.08 3.74 22.77
N ARG A 565 -26.27 3.67 21.71
CA ARG A 565 -24.82 3.49 21.80
C ARG A 565 -24.13 4.64 21.10
N ILE A 566 -23.36 5.41 21.84
CA ILE A 566 -22.46 6.42 21.31
C ILE A 566 -21.23 5.70 20.75
N LYS A 567 -21.10 5.72 19.43
CA LYS A 567 -19.98 5.13 18.68
C LYS A 567 -18.73 5.99 18.77
N ALA A 568 -18.92 7.31 18.73
CA ALA A 568 -17.84 8.28 18.79
C ALA A 568 -18.34 9.62 19.34
N LEU A 569 -17.51 10.25 20.17
CA LEU A 569 -17.63 11.65 20.57
C LEU A 569 -16.29 12.33 20.33
N GLU A 570 -16.20 13.15 19.30
CA GLU A 570 -14.92 13.64 18.79
C GLU A 570 -14.97 15.13 18.46
N SER A 571 -13.88 15.84 18.72
CA SER A 571 -13.72 17.24 18.32
C SER A 571 -12.96 17.35 17.01
N GLN A 572 -13.36 18.28 16.14
CA GLN A 572 -12.59 18.64 14.95
C GLN A 572 -11.18 19.12 15.31
N ASN A 573 -11.04 19.86 16.42
CA ASN A 573 -9.77 20.30 16.97
C ASN A 573 -9.74 20.04 18.48
N TYR A 574 -8.74 19.30 18.93
CA TYR A 574 -8.50 19.01 20.35
C TYR A 574 -7.70 20.10 21.07
N LEU A 575 -7.09 21.01 20.31
CA LEU A 575 -6.36 22.18 20.79
C LEU A 575 -6.99 23.43 20.17
N VAL A 576 -7.46 24.36 21.00
CA VAL A 576 -8.24 25.54 20.56
C VAL A 576 -7.72 26.79 21.27
N GLU A 577 -7.58 27.90 20.55
CA GLU A 577 -7.20 29.17 21.19
C GLU A 577 -8.38 29.81 21.95
N LYS A 578 -8.09 30.63 22.97
CA LYS A 578 -9.09 31.37 23.75
C LYS A 578 -10.10 32.10 22.84
N GLY A 579 -11.39 31.93 23.12
CA GLY A 579 -12.49 32.56 22.38
C GLY A 579 -12.70 32.06 20.96
N LYS A 580 -11.89 31.10 20.46
CA LYS A 580 -12.13 30.42 19.17
C LYS A 580 -13.13 29.28 19.35
N THR A 581 -13.55 28.70 18.24
CA THR A 581 -14.57 27.65 18.22
C THR A 581 -14.02 26.37 17.60
N THR A 582 -14.56 25.24 18.02
CA THR A 582 -14.41 23.95 17.35
C THR A 582 -15.76 23.25 17.28
N ARG A 583 -15.94 22.38 16.29
CA ARG A 583 -17.13 21.55 16.18
C ARG A 583 -16.88 20.23 16.88
N VAL A 584 -17.85 19.78 17.68
CA VAL A 584 -17.83 18.50 18.39
C VAL A 584 -18.96 17.64 17.84
N TYR A 585 -18.63 16.42 17.45
CA TYR A 585 -19.55 15.47 16.81
C TYR A 585 -19.80 14.30 17.76
N CYS A 586 -21.07 13.92 17.91
CA CYS A 586 -21.52 12.71 18.59
C CYS A 586 -22.25 11.82 17.60
N THR A 587 -21.67 10.66 17.30
CA THR A 587 -22.33 9.63 16.50
C THR A 587 -22.92 8.59 17.43
N ALA A 588 -24.25 8.45 17.42
CA ALA A 588 -24.96 7.46 18.22
C ALA A 588 -25.94 6.67 17.36
N VAL A 589 -26.18 5.42 17.72
CA VAL A 589 -27.12 4.51 17.07
C VAL A 589 -27.94 3.79 18.11
N ASP A 590 -29.13 3.35 17.72
CA ASP A 590 -29.97 2.48 18.53
C ASP A 590 -30.62 1.46 17.59
N VAL A 591 -30.69 0.20 18.02
CA VAL A 591 -31.13 -0.92 17.18
C VAL A 591 -32.64 -1.10 17.19
N ASP A 592 -33.34 -0.56 18.19
CA ASP A 592 -34.80 -0.62 18.30
C ASP A 592 -35.49 0.75 18.37
N SER A 593 -34.73 1.85 18.27
CA SER A 593 -35.25 3.21 18.21
C SER A 593 -34.66 4.04 17.06
N ASP A 594 -35.54 4.61 16.23
CA ASP A 594 -35.14 5.55 15.16
C ASP A 594 -35.02 7.00 15.63
N THR A 595 -35.32 7.30 16.91
CA THR A 595 -35.36 8.67 17.45
C THR A 595 -34.46 8.81 18.66
N LEU A 596 -33.47 9.70 18.57
CA LEU A 596 -32.50 9.99 19.63
C LEU A 596 -32.53 11.47 20.04
N GLN A 597 -32.39 11.72 21.34
CA GLN A 597 -32.29 13.05 21.94
C GLN A 597 -30.90 13.25 22.55
N TYR A 598 -30.31 14.43 22.34
CA TYR A 598 -28.95 14.75 22.76
C TYR A 598 -28.96 15.85 23.83
N PHE A 599 -28.28 15.60 24.95
CA PHE A 599 -28.14 16.55 26.05
C PHE A 599 -26.66 16.85 26.28
N TRP A 600 -26.26 18.06 25.94
CA TRP A 600 -24.86 18.50 26.00
C TRP A 600 -24.59 19.34 27.24
N ASN A 601 -23.42 19.14 27.84
CA ASN A 601 -22.93 19.93 28.95
C ASN A 601 -21.41 20.14 28.82
N SER A 602 -20.92 21.32 29.22
CA SER A 602 -19.50 21.65 29.27
C SER A 602 -19.17 22.22 30.65
N ASP A 603 -18.02 21.88 31.21
CA ASP A 603 -17.56 22.45 32.49
C ASP A 603 -17.08 23.90 32.36
N SER A 604 -16.62 24.31 31.17
CA SER A 604 -16.29 25.68 30.80
C SER A 604 -16.52 25.96 29.31
N GLY A 605 -16.40 27.22 28.89
CA GLY A 605 -16.78 27.64 27.53
C GLY A 605 -18.30 27.67 27.31
N THR A 606 -18.73 27.82 26.05
CA THR A 606 -20.16 27.86 25.70
C THR A 606 -20.49 26.91 24.56
N ILE A 607 -21.64 26.23 24.66
CA ILE A 607 -22.15 25.31 23.64
C ILE A 607 -23.24 26.01 22.82
N ASN A 608 -23.18 25.85 21.50
CA ASN A 608 -24.25 26.22 20.57
C ASN A 608 -24.63 25.00 19.71
N GLY A 609 -25.87 24.54 19.84
CA GLY A 609 -26.40 23.33 19.20
C GLY A 609 -27.02 22.37 20.21
N GLU A 610 -27.88 21.47 19.74
CA GLU A 610 -28.66 20.56 20.59
C GLU A 610 -28.85 19.16 19.96
N LYS A 611 -28.14 18.86 18.87
CA LYS A 611 -28.32 17.62 18.11
C LYS A 611 -27.08 16.73 18.12
N GLU A 612 -26.86 15.94 17.08
CA GLU A 612 -25.70 15.05 16.91
C GLU A 612 -24.36 15.79 16.84
N ASP A 613 -24.35 17.10 16.61
CA ASP A 613 -23.15 17.92 16.70
C ASP A 613 -23.43 19.31 17.30
N ILE A 614 -22.38 19.91 17.83
CA ILE A 614 -22.41 21.25 18.45
C ILE A 614 -21.20 22.07 18.00
N ILE A 615 -21.33 23.39 18.09
CA ILE A 615 -20.20 24.31 18.06
C ILE A 615 -19.87 24.69 19.51
N TRP A 616 -18.67 24.34 19.96
CA TRP A 616 -18.16 24.74 21.26
C TRP A 616 -17.23 25.93 21.11
N THR A 617 -17.43 26.97 21.94
CA THR A 617 -16.58 28.16 22.01
C THR A 617 -15.71 28.09 23.25
N ALA A 618 -14.39 28.17 23.05
CA ALA A 618 -13.41 28.13 24.12
C ALA A 618 -13.57 29.33 25.08
N PRO A 619 -13.41 29.13 26.39
CA PRO A 619 -13.40 30.22 27.36
C PRO A 619 -12.23 31.19 27.13
N ASN A 620 -12.28 32.35 27.78
CA ASN A 620 -11.20 33.34 27.77
C ASN A 620 -10.04 32.99 28.75
N THR A 621 -9.96 31.75 29.21
CA THR A 621 -8.92 31.24 30.13
C THR A 621 -8.32 29.97 29.53
N THR A 622 -7.03 29.76 29.74
CA THR A 622 -6.35 28.52 29.33
C THR A 622 -6.69 27.37 30.28
N GLY A 623 -6.57 26.14 29.78
CA GLY A 623 -6.83 24.92 30.55
C GLY A 623 -7.57 23.86 29.73
N THR A 624 -7.78 22.68 30.31
CA THR A 624 -8.52 21.58 29.70
C THR A 624 -10.00 21.69 30.05
N THR A 625 -10.88 21.58 29.05
CA THR A 625 -12.34 21.58 29.19
C THR A 625 -12.88 20.18 28.93
N GLU A 626 -13.79 19.69 29.77
CA GLU A 626 -14.58 18.49 29.52
C GLU A 626 -15.95 18.84 28.91
N ILE A 627 -16.25 18.23 27.76
CA ILE A 627 -17.58 18.26 27.14
C ILE A 627 -18.20 16.87 27.26
N LYS A 628 -19.40 16.81 27.84
CA LYS A 628 -20.19 15.60 28.00
C LYS A 628 -21.45 15.66 27.14
N VAL A 629 -21.77 14.54 26.49
CA VAL A 629 -23.08 14.30 25.87
C VAL A 629 -23.79 13.15 26.58
N ILE A 630 -25.10 13.27 26.73
CA ILE A 630 -26.00 12.17 27.09
C ILE A 630 -26.96 11.98 25.91
N VAL A 631 -27.02 10.76 25.37
CA VAL A 631 -27.96 10.39 24.31
C VAL A 631 -29.06 9.54 24.94
N LYS A 632 -30.31 9.85 24.62
CA LYS A 632 -31.51 9.19 25.16
C LYS A 632 -32.43 8.73 24.04
N ASP A 633 -32.95 7.52 24.14
CA ASP A 633 -33.94 6.97 23.22
C ASP A 633 -35.39 7.33 23.62
N SER A 634 -36.37 6.78 22.90
CA SER A 634 -37.79 7.01 23.17
C SER A 634 -38.33 6.29 24.41
N ASP A 635 -37.71 5.18 24.84
CA ASP A 635 -38.07 4.38 26.02
C ASP A 635 -37.41 4.89 27.31
N GLY A 636 -36.48 5.83 27.18
CA GLY A 636 -35.78 6.49 28.27
C GLY A 636 -34.45 5.87 28.66
N ASN A 637 -33.94 4.91 27.89
CA ASN A 637 -32.59 4.40 28.04
C ASN A 637 -31.58 5.47 27.61
N ILE A 638 -30.39 5.43 28.20
CA ILE A 638 -29.36 6.45 27.98
C ILE A 638 -27.98 5.84 27.77
N ASP A 639 -27.15 6.57 27.05
CA ASP A 639 -25.70 6.41 27.02
C ASP A 639 -25.04 7.79 27.14
N SER A 640 -23.79 7.83 27.62
CA SER A 640 -23.08 9.09 27.78
C SER A 640 -21.59 8.96 27.56
N MET A 641 -21.01 9.93 26.88
CA MET A 641 -19.58 9.99 26.58
C MET A 641 -19.04 11.39 26.88
N LYS A 642 -17.73 11.47 27.09
CA LYS A 642 -17.01 12.71 27.39
C LYS A 642 -15.81 12.85 26.46
N VAL A 643 -15.51 14.09 26.09
CA VAL A 643 -14.32 14.46 25.31
C VAL A 643 -13.64 15.66 25.96
N THR A 644 -12.32 15.67 25.97
CA THR A 644 -11.51 16.76 26.54
C THR A 644 -10.90 17.61 25.44
N ILE A 645 -10.96 18.93 25.59
CA ILE A 645 -10.38 19.90 24.64
C ILE A 645 -9.46 20.86 25.41
N ASP A 646 -8.24 21.03 24.93
CA ASP A 646 -7.25 21.92 25.52
C ASP A 646 -7.37 23.33 24.96
N VAL A 647 -7.42 24.31 25.86
CA VAL A 647 -7.49 25.74 25.54
C VAL A 647 -6.14 26.39 25.80
N VAL A 648 -5.57 26.98 24.76
CA VAL A 648 -4.28 27.67 24.81
C VAL A 648 -4.42 29.14 24.46
N ASP A 649 -3.41 29.96 24.81
CA ASP A 649 -3.41 31.38 24.47
C ASP A 649 -3.24 31.57 22.96
N ILE A 650 -2.25 30.86 22.41
CA ILE A 650 -1.90 30.83 21.01
C ILE A 650 -1.46 29.40 20.66
N ILE A 651 -1.84 28.90 19.49
CA ILE A 651 -1.32 27.63 18.98
C ILE A 651 0.01 27.93 18.28
N ASN A 652 1.08 27.30 18.78
CA ASN A 652 2.41 27.43 18.22
C ASN A 652 2.51 26.78 16.83
N ILE A 653 3.12 27.46 15.88
CA ILE A 653 3.27 27.08 14.47
C ILE A 653 4.76 26.89 14.20
N ALA A 654 5.12 25.77 13.55
CA ALA A 654 6.52 25.51 13.22
C ALA A 654 7.09 26.57 12.25
N PRO A 655 8.38 26.93 12.37
CA PRO A 655 8.98 27.92 11.50
C PRO A 655 9.02 27.44 10.04
N ASN A 656 8.93 28.35 9.08
CA ASN A 656 8.98 28.05 7.65
C ASN A 656 10.33 28.46 7.03
N ILE A 657 11.08 27.50 6.49
CA ILE A 657 12.34 27.76 5.77
C ILE A 657 12.03 28.13 4.31
N ILE A 658 12.09 29.42 4.00
CA ILE A 658 11.87 29.97 2.66
C ILE A 658 12.96 29.48 1.71
N SER A 659 14.24 29.65 2.08
CA SER A 659 15.37 29.29 1.22
C SER A 659 16.58 28.78 2.01
N LEU A 660 17.33 27.86 1.40
CA LEU A 660 18.67 27.45 1.83
C LEU A 660 19.58 27.53 0.62
N THR A 661 20.55 28.44 0.65
CA THR A 661 21.43 28.73 -0.49
C THR A 661 22.89 28.68 -0.07
N ALA A 662 23.77 28.48 -1.06
CA ALA A 662 25.20 28.58 -0.91
C ALA A 662 25.74 29.50 -2.01
N ASN A 663 26.80 30.27 -1.72
CA ASN A 663 27.45 31.11 -2.72
C ASN A 663 28.12 30.30 -3.85
N SER A 664 28.42 29.02 -3.60
CA SER A 664 28.83 28.05 -4.62
C SER A 664 28.30 26.66 -4.28
N ARG A 665 27.93 25.88 -5.31
CA ARG A 665 27.55 24.45 -5.19
C ARG A 665 28.74 23.50 -5.31
N HIS A 666 29.93 24.02 -5.58
CA HIS A 666 31.18 23.27 -5.59
C HIS A 666 32.34 24.06 -4.97
N ILE A 667 33.37 23.36 -4.50
CA ILE A 667 34.57 23.97 -3.95
C ILE A 667 35.76 23.01 -4.04
N ASN A 668 36.98 23.54 -4.08
CA ASN A 668 38.19 22.72 -3.92
C ASN A 668 38.31 22.17 -2.49
N THR A 669 39.12 21.13 -2.31
CA THR A 669 39.45 20.60 -0.97
C THR A 669 40.01 21.71 -0.06
N ASN A 670 39.56 21.76 1.19
CA ASN A 670 39.90 22.83 2.15
C ASN A 670 39.45 24.26 1.76
N GLY A 671 38.60 24.41 0.74
CA GLY A 671 37.98 25.70 0.44
C GLY A 671 36.80 26.01 1.36
N THR A 672 36.37 27.28 1.38
CA THR A 672 35.28 27.75 2.24
C THR A 672 34.07 28.17 1.41
N VAL A 673 32.88 27.74 1.82
CA VAL A 673 31.58 28.08 1.21
C VAL A 673 30.73 28.82 2.23
N SER A 674 30.08 29.91 1.81
CA SER A 674 29.12 30.64 2.64
C SER A 674 27.71 30.11 2.38
N LEU A 675 26.99 29.76 3.45
CA LEU A 675 25.61 29.30 3.39
C LEU A 675 24.66 30.28 4.06
N PHE A 676 23.46 30.42 3.50
CA PHE A 676 22.41 31.33 3.97
C PHE A 676 21.07 30.58 4.06
N CYS A 677 20.39 30.71 5.20
CA CYS A 677 19.06 30.18 5.47
C CYS A 677 18.10 31.34 5.75
N ASP A 678 17.10 31.49 4.90
CA ASP A 678 15.99 32.43 5.12
C ASP A 678 14.79 31.68 5.70
N ALA A 679 14.31 32.12 6.86
CA ALA A 679 13.22 31.47 7.57
C ALA A 679 12.36 32.50 8.31
N VAL A 680 11.07 32.21 8.45
CA VAL A 680 10.09 33.06 9.12
C VAL A 680 9.24 32.23 10.08
N ASP A 681 8.68 32.90 11.08
CA ASP A 681 7.72 32.31 12.01
C ASP A 681 6.39 33.06 11.93
N GLU A 682 5.27 32.33 11.87
CA GLU A 682 3.94 32.94 11.74
C GLU A 682 3.41 33.51 13.06
N ASN A 683 3.83 32.96 14.21
CA ASN A 683 3.51 33.51 15.52
C ASN A 683 4.43 34.67 15.91
N GLY A 684 5.49 34.90 15.14
CA GLY A 684 6.50 35.93 15.39
C GLY A 684 7.53 35.50 16.45
N ASP A 685 7.67 34.20 16.69
CA ASP A 685 8.64 33.66 17.64
C ASP A 685 10.09 33.88 17.17
N SER A 686 11.00 33.90 18.13
CA SER A 686 12.44 34.12 17.86
C SER A 686 13.10 32.85 17.34
N LEU A 687 13.70 32.93 16.16
CA LEU A 687 14.31 31.78 15.50
C LEU A 687 15.76 31.55 15.91
N SER A 688 16.10 30.28 16.18
CA SER A 688 17.46 29.80 16.33
C SER A 688 17.82 28.80 15.24
N TYR A 689 19.10 28.74 14.86
CA TYR A 689 19.58 27.98 13.70
C TYR A 689 20.67 27.02 14.13
N ILE A 690 20.40 25.72 13.98
CA ILE A 690 21.31 24.64 14.30
C ILE A 690 21.81 24.05 12.99
N TRP A 691 23.11 24.22 12.75
CA TRP A 691 23.77 23.73 11.55
C TRP A 691 24.57 22.46 11.84
N SER A 692 24.52 21.52 10.91
CA SER A 692 25.29 20.27 10.96
C SER A 692 25.77 19.90 9.57
N SER A 693 26.95 19.27 9.49
CA SER A 693 27.47 18.68 8.26
C SER A 693 27.95 17.25 8.54
N ASP A 694 27.91 16.40 7.51
CA ASP A 694 28.45 15.04 7.58
C ASP A 694 29.98 15.02 7.70
N GLN A 695 30.67 15.96 7.06
CA GLN A 695 32.10 16.25 7.17
C GLN A 695 32.39 17.76 6.99
N GLY A 696 33.65 18.15 7.10
CA GLY A 696 34.07 19.56 7.08
C GLY A 696 33.82 20.24 8.42
N THR A 697 34.11 21.55 8.49
CA THR A 697 33.96 22.34 9.73
C THR A 697 33.04 23.52 9.49
N ILE A 698 32.01 23.65 10.32
CA ILE A 698 31.11 24.82 10.32
C ILE A 698 31.65 25.88 11.27
N SER A 699 31.63 27.13 10.84
CA SER A 699 31.95 28.30 11.66
C SER A 699 30.89 29.38 11.49
N GLY A 700 30.55 30.07 12.58
CA GLY A 700 29.43 31.00 12.65
C GLY A 700 28.15 30.36 13.19
N SER A 701 27.08 31.16 13.27
CA SER A 701 25.78 30.80 13.82
C SER A 701 24.68 31.68 13.22
N GLY A 702 23.41 31.33 13.47
CA GLY A 702 22.27 32.09 12.97
C GLY A 702 21.94 31.75 11.52
N SER A 703 21.32 32.70 10.80
CA SER A 703 20.85 32.50 9.42
C SER A 703 21.97 32.38 8.37
N SER A 704 23.24 32.58 8.75
CA SER A 704 24.37 32.42 7.84
C SER A 704 25.58 31.80 8.53
N ILE A 705 26.24 30.86 7.84
CA ILE A 705 27.46 30.21 8.32
C ILE A 705 28.51 30.11 7.22
N GLN A 706 29.76 29.85 7.60
CA GLN A 706 30.84 29.43 6.71
C GLN A 706 31.13 27.96 6.93
N TRP A 707 31.17 27.17 5.86
CA TRP A 707 31.56 25.77 5.89
C TRP A 707 32.91 25.60 5.21
N LEU A 708 33.89 25.10 5.96
CA LEU A 708 35.20 24.68 5.46
C LEU A 708 35.11 23.23 4.98
N ALA A 709 35.30 23.03 3.68
CA ALA A 709 35.32 21.71 3.07
C ALA A 709 36.44 20.82 3.62
N PRO A 710 36.22 19.50 3.74
CA PRO A 710 37.29 18.57 4.14
C PRO A 710 38.40 18.46 3.08
N ASN A 711 39.52 17.84 3.48
CA ASN A 711 40.64 17.54 2.58
C ASN A 711 40.39 16.30 1.68
N MET A 712 39.14 15.94 1.45
CA MET A 712 38.76 14.77 0.67
C MET A 712 37.65 15.14 -0.29
N GLU A 713 37.84 14.79 -1.56
CA GLU A 713 36.83 15.01 -2.57
C GLU A 713 35.61 14.12 -2.34
N GLY A 714 34.41 14.66 -2.53
CA GLY A 714 33.16 13.96 -2.29
C GLY A 714 31.96 14.89 -2.38
N ILE A 715 30.77 14.32 -2.14
CA ILE A 715 29.53 15.07 -1.99
C ILE A 715 29.22 15.13 -0.50
N TYR A 716 29.04 16.33 0.03
CA TYR A 716 28.79 16.56 1.45
C TYR A 716 27.44 17.22 1.66
N SER A 717 26.72 16.76 2.68
CA SER A 717 25.43 17.30 3.08
C SER A 717 25.57 18.29 4.23
N ILE A 718 25.02 19.48 4.05
CA ILE A 718 24.89 20.49 5.09
C ILE A 718 23.40 20.67 5.38
N LYS A 719 23.02 20.45 6.64
CA LYS A 719 21.65 20.57 7.14
C LYS A 719 21.55 21.74 8.10
N VAL A 720 20.49 22.54 7.95
CA VAL A 720 20.05 23.53 8.93
C VAL A 720 18.72 23.05 9.54
N THR A 721 18.62 23.17 10.86
CA THR A 721 17.36 23.03 11.61
C THR A 721 17.06 24.39 12.24
N VAL A 722 15.91 24.96 11.91
CA VAL A 722 15.41 26.21 12.46
C VAL A 722 14.40 25.86 13.55
N ASP A 723 14.60 26.42 14.74
CA ASP A 723 13.82 26.16 15.95
C ASP A 723 13.22 27.49 16.45
N ASP A 724 11.93 27.47 16.77
CA ASP A 724 11.15 28.62 17.25
C ASP A 724 11.35 28.94 18.75
N GLY A 725 12.12 28.13 19.48
CA GLY A 725 12.32 28.24 20.92
C GLY A 725 11.11 27.81 21.76
N LYS A 726 10.08 27.25 21.12
CA LYS A 726 8.83 26.75 21.70
C LYS A 726 8.65 25.24 21.46
N GLY A 727 9.60 24.61 20.79
CA GLY A 727 9.70 23.16 20.64
C GLY A 727 9.25 22.66 19.27
N LEU A 728 8.88 23.53 18.33
CA LEU A 728 8.68 23.14 16.94
C LEU A 728 9.87 23.57 16.09
N THR A 729 10.20 22.72 15.12
CA THR A 729 11.36 22.93 14.25
C THR A 729 11.02 22.62 12.80
N ASN A 730 11.79 23.20 11.90
CA ASN A 730 11.79 22.84 10.49
C ASN A 730 13.23 22.70 10.02
N ASN A 731 13.48 21.88 9.00
CA ASN A 731 14.84 21.62 8.56
C ASN A 731 14.95 21.49 7.04
N ARG A 732 16.11 21.88 6.52
CA ARG A 732 16.44 21.79 5.09
C ARG A 732 17.90 21.39 4.94
N GLN A 733 18.20 20.71 3.83
CA GLN A 733 19.56 20.30 3.50
C GLN A 733 19.96 20.75 2.10
N ILE A 734 21.26 20.97 1.92
CA ILE A 734 21.89 21.28 0.63
C ILE A 734 23.11 20.38 0.44
N LEU A 735 23.29 19.89 -0.78
CA LEU A 735 24.46 19.11 -1.18
C LEU A 735 25.50 20.01 -1.86
N LEU A 736 26.76 19.86 -1.45
CA LEU A 736 27.91 20.55 -2.02
C LEU A 736 28.93 19.55 -2.57
N LEU A 737 29.49 19.82 -3.75
CA LEU A 737 30.55 19.03 -4.36
C LEU A 737 31.92 19.57 -3.95
N VAL A 738 32.73 18.76 -3.27
CA VAL A 738 34.14 19.08 -3.04
C VAL A 738 34.96 18.32 -4.06
N LYS A 739 35.62 19.04 -4.98
CA LYS A 739 36.44 18.47 -6.04
C LYS A 739 37.44 19.49 -6.54
N ASN A 740 38.68 19.06 -6.75
CA ASN A 740 39.69 19.77 -7.51
C ASN A 740 39.55 19.37 -8.98
N PHE A 741 39.46 20.36 -9.86
CA PHE A 741 39.22 20.15 -11.28
C PHE A 741 40.53 20.28 -12.06
N ASP A 742 41.33 19.22 -12.03
CA ASP A 742 42.68 19.16 -12.63
C ASP A 742 42.72 18.28 -13.89
N ASP A 743 41.55 17.95 -14.46
CA ASP A 743 41.43 17.09 -15.64
C ASP A 743 41.90 17.84 -16.91
N GLU A 744 42.73 17.20 -17.73
CA GLU A 744 43.23 17.73 -19.01
C GLU A 744 42.76 16.87 -20.20
N GLY A 745 42.48 17.49 -21.34
CA GLY A 745 42.08 16.79 -22.56
C GLY A 745 41.94 17.71 -23.78
N GLN A 746 41.18 17.27 -24.77
CA GLN A 746 41.06 17.91 -26.08
C GLN A 746 39.59 18.14 -26.50
N LEU A 747 39.39 19.15 -27.35
CA LEU A 747 38.14 19.34 -28.08
C LEU A 747 38.06 18.29 -29.20
N ILE A 748 37.09 17.38 -29.11
CA ILE A 748 36.91 16.27 -30.05
C ILE A 748 36.04 16.64 -31.24
N ALA A 749 35.00 17.44 -31.02
CA ALA A 749 34.12 17.90 -32.08
C ALA A 749 33.54 19.28 -31.73
N TRP A 750 33.42 20.15 -32.73
CA TRP A 750 32.75 21.44 -32.62
C TRP A 750 31.92 21.71 -33.87
N TYR A 751 30.60 21.79 -33.70
CA TYR A 751 29.65 22.13 -34.75
C TYR A 751 29.09 23.53 -34.47
N PRO A 752 29.64 24.59 -35.11
CA PRO A 752 29.13 25.95 -34.96
C PRO A 752 27.86 26.22 -35.78
N CYS A 753 27.33 25.19 -36.46
CA CYS A 753 26.10 25.24 -37.25
C CYS A 753 25.98 26.39 -38.29
N ASN A 754 27.11 27.00 -38.66
CA ASN A 754 27.20 28.12 -39.60
C ASN A 754 27.27 27.61 -41.05
N GLY A 755 26.11 27.52 -41.69
CA GLY A 755 25.96 27.10 -43.09
C GLY A 755 26.02 25.60 -43.35
N ASN A 756 26.53 24.79 -42.41
CA ASN A 756 26.66 23.34 -42.54
C ASN A 756 26.86 22.67 -41.17
N ALA A 757 26.90 21.34 -41.15
CA ALA A 757 27.17 20.51 -39.98
C ALA A 757 28.64 20.03 -39.94
N PHE A 758 29.60 20.81 -40.45
CA PHE A 758 31.01 20.43 -40.45
C PHE A 758 31.66 20.69 -39.10
N ASP A 759 32.39 19.71 -38.63
CA ASP A 759 33.27 19.81 -37.47
C ASP A 759 34.40 20.83 -37.72
N LYS A 760 34.58 21.76 -36.77
CA LYS A 760 35.60 22.81 -36.73
C LYS A 760 36.62 22.62 -35.61
N SER A 761 36.59 21.49 -34.90
CA SER A 761 37.59 21.15 -33.87
C SER A 761 38.99 20.90 -34.46
N GLY A 762 39.07 20.53 -35.73
CA GLY A 762 40.30 20.07 -36.40
C GLY A 762 40.41 18.54 -36.53
N ASN A 763 39.40 17.78 -36.10
CA ASN A 763 39.40 16.31 -36.13
C ASN A 763 38.56 15.69 -37.26
N ASP A 764 38.01 16.51 -38.15
CA ASP A 764 37.22 16.09 -39.33
C ASP A 764 36.02 15.16 -39.04
N HIS A 765 35.42 15.27 -37.85
CA HIS A 765 34.20 14.53 -37.49
C HIS A 765 32.94 15.16 -38.10
N HIS A 766 32.93 15.39 -39.42
CA HIS A 766 31.83 16.09 -40.08
C HIS A 766 30.48 15.37 -39.95
N GLY A 767 29.44 16.14 -39.62
CA GLY A 767 28.07 15.68 -39.58
C GLY A 767 27.40 15.76 -40.95
N THR A 768 26.47 14.83 -41.20
CA THR A 768 25.57 14.86 -42.35
C THR A 768 24.16 15.15 -41.88
N ALA A 769 23.61 16.31 -42.26
CA ALA A 769 22.23 16.66 -41.93
C ALA A 769 21.25 15.75 -42.69
N LYS A 770 20.42 15.00 -41.95
CA LYS A 770 19.35 14.14 -42.46
C LYS A 770 18.02 14.87 -42.27
N GLY A 771 17.77 15.84 -43.14
CA GLY A 771 16.54 16.63 -43.16
C GLY A 771 16.47 17.78 -42.15
N ALA A 772 17.40 17.88 -41.18
CA ALA A 772 17.52 19.06 -40.30
C ALA A 772 17.77 20.32 -41.14
N ILE A 773 17.13 21.44 -40.77
CA ILE A 773 17.08 22.66 -41.59
C ILE A 773 17.89 23.76 -40.91
N LEU A 774 18.73 24.45 -41.68
CA LEU A 774 19.44 25.63 -41.21
C LEU A 774 18.45 26.78 -40.96
N THR A 775 18.56 27.40 -39.80
CA THR A 775 17.71 28.52 -39.35
C THR A 775 18.59 29.64 -38.79
N ALA A 776 17.96 30.74 -38.37
CA ALA A 776 18.66 31.79 -37.66
C ALA A 776 19.12 31.33 -36.26
N ASP A 777 20.26 31.84 -35.81
CA ASP A 777 20.71 31.67 -34.43
C ASP A 777 19.88 32.47 -33.43
N PHE A 778 20.27 32.43 -32.15
CA PHE A 778 19.56 33.10 -31.08
C PHE A 778 19.67 34.64 -31.13
N ASP A 779 20.60 35.17 -31.94
CA ASP A 779 20.76 36.60 -32.24
C ASP A 779 20.11 37.01 -33.58
N GLY A 780 19.46 36.06 -34.27
CA GLY A 780 18.75 36.29 -35.52
C GLY A 780 19.62 36.27 -36.77
N LYS A 781 20.90 35.87 -36.67
CA LYS A 781 21.78 35.71 -37.83
C LYS A 781 21.36 34.47 -38.63
N PRO A 782 21.00 34.61 -39.92
CA PRO A 782 20.45 33.51 -40.70
C PRO A 782 21.46 32.40 -40.92
N VAL A 783 20.96 31.17 -41.09
CA VAL A 783 21.75 29.98 -41.46
C VAL A 783 22.90 29.69 -40.46
N SER A 784 22.68 30.01 -39.19
CA SER A 784 23.69 29.91 -38.13
C SER A 784 23.27 28.97 -36.99
N SER A 785 22.17 28.23 -37.13
CA SER A 785 21.76 27.16 -36.22
C SER A 785 20.96 26.09 -36.96
N TYR A 786 20.68 24.94 -36.32
CA TYR A 786 19.80 23.91 -36.89
C TYR A 786 18.46 23.80 -36.17
N TYR A 787 17.37 23.74 -36.94
CA TYR A 787 16.04 23.38 -36.48
C TYR A 787 15.75 21.88 -36.70
N PHE A 788 15.15 21.27 -35.68
CA PHE A 788 14.69 19.89 -35.65
C PHE A 788 13.18 19.85 -35.37
N ASN A 789 12.44 19.02 -36.11
CA ASN A 789 10.97 18.98 -36.06
C ASN A 789 10.37 18.00 -35.04
N GLY A 790 11.19 17.21 -34.33
CA GLY A 790 10.73 16.14 -33.43
C GLY A 790 10.21 14.88 -34.12
N GLY A 791 10.34 14.81 -35.45
CA GLY A 791 9.94 13.68 -36.28
C GLY A 791 11.17 12.93 -36.80
N SER A 792 11.52 13.11 -38.07
CA SER A 792 12.60 12.37 -38.74
C SER A 792 13.94 13.13 -38.81
N GLN A 793 13.96 14.42 -38.50
CA GLN A 793 15.13 15.28 -38.70
C GLN A 793 16.20 15.01 -37.65
N HIS A 794 17.45 14.82 -38.10
CA HIS A 794 18.62 14.65 -37.25
C HIS A 794 19.91 15.00 -38.02
N ILE A 795 21.05 15.06 -37.32
CA ILE A 795 22.39 15.08 -37.93
C ILE A 795 23.11 13.80 -37.51
N GLU A 796 23.70 13.13 -38.48
CA GLU A 796 24.45 11.88 -38.28
C GLU A 796 25.95 12.14 -38.44
N VAL A 797 26.74 11.75 -37.44
CA VAL A 797 28.21 11.79 -37.47
C VAL A 797 28.72 10.35 -37.44
N LYS A 798 29.48 9.97 -38.47
CA LYS A 798 30.01 8.61 -38.60
C LYS A 798 30.94 8.30 -37.42
N ASN A 799 30.77 7.13 -36.83
CA ASN A 799 31.60 6.67 -35.73
C ASN A 799 33.08 6.49 -36.15
N THR A 800 33.99 6.96 -35.31
CA THR A 800 35.45 6.80 -35.45
C THR A 800 36.05 6.34 -34.11
N PRO A 801 37.28 5.78 -34.10
CA PRO A 801 37.98 5.48 -32.85
C PRO A 801 38.17 6.70 -31.96
N ALA A 802 38.41 7.89 -32.52
CA ALA A 802 38.59 9.14 -31.77
C ALA A 802 37.31 9.58 -31.04
N LEU A 803 36.13 9.27 -31.58
CA LEU A 803 34.87 9.48 -30.87
C LEU A 803 34.65 8.49 -29.72
N ASN A 804 35.46 7.42 -29.59
CA ASN A 804 35.33 6.36 -28.58
C ASN A 804 36.21 6.55 -27.33
N PHE A 805 36.49 7.79 -26.93
CA PHE A 805 37.14 8.13 -25.65
C PHE A 805 36.35 7.60 -24.43
N GLN A 806 37.03 7.27 -23.34
CA GLN A 806 36.42 6.50 -22.25
C GLN A 806 36.57 7.09 -20.84
N ASP A 807 37.53 7.99 -20.66
CA ASP A 807 37.96 8.39 -19.32
C ASP A 807 37.23 9.65 -18.83
N GLY A 808 36.81 10.55 -19.73
CA GLY A 808 35.95 11.68 -19.41
C GLY A 808 35.15 12.18 -20.61
N ILE A 809 34.24 13.13 -20.37
CA ILE A 809 33.48 13.82 -21.40
C ILE A 809 32.95 15.16 -20.88
N THR A 810 32.94 16.17 -21.74
CA THR A 810 32.03 17.33 -21.60
C THR A 810 31.27 17.54 -22.89
N LEU A 811 29.95 17.62 -22.78
CA LEU A 811 29.05 18.09 -23.82
C LEU A 811 28.66 19.53 -23.49
N SER A 812 28.66 20.41 -24.49
CA SER A 812 28.15 21.78 -24.36
C SER A 812 27.40 22.17 -25.60
N LEU A 813 26.22 22.78 -25.45
CA LEU A 813 25.49 23.35 -26.57
C LEU A 813 24.57 24.48 -26.13
N TRP A 814 24.16 25.29 -27.10
CA TRP A 814 23.01 26.15 -26.95
C TRP A 814 21.77 25.48 -27.54
N CYS A 815 20.63 25.60 -26.87
CA CYS A 815 19.37 25.10 -27.39
C CYS A 815 18.17 25.98 -27.03
N LYS A 816 17.15 25.91 -27.87
CA LYS A 816 15.80 26.40 -27.60
C LYS A 816 14.81 25.26 -27.83
N PRO A 817 14.42 24.52 -26.77
CA PRO A 817 13.61 23.32 -26.90
C PRO A 817 12.12 23.62 -27.09
N ILE A 818 11.42 22.73 -27.78
CA ILE A 818 9.95 22.64 -27.76
C ILE A 818 9.60 21.32 -27.08
N LEU A 819 9.37 21.39 -25.77
CA LEU A 819 9.17 20.20 -24.92
C LEU A 819 7.79 19.60 -25.14
N THR A 820 7.71 18.28 -25.13
CA THR A 820 6.46 17.51 -25.22
C THR A 820 6.33 16.64 -23.96
N ALA A 821 5.18 16.69 -23.29
CA ALA A 821 5.00 16.08 -21.96
C ALA A 821 4.80 14.55 -21.99
N ASP A 822 4.77 13.93 -23.17
CA ASP A 822 4.39 12.54 -23.39
C ASP A 822 5.58 11.57 -23.44
N LYS A 823 6.80 12.05 -23.69
CA LYS A 823 7.98 11.20 -23.89
C LYS A 823 9.30 11.95 -23.73
N GLU A 824 10.37 11.17 -23.56
CA GLU A 824 11.73 11.70 -23.55
C GLU A 824 12.18 12.14 -24.96
N THR A 825 12.99 13.20 -25.06
CA THR A 825 13.52 13.70 -26.35
C THR A 825 15.02 13.90 -26.31
N PHE A 826 15.74 13.47 -27.35
CA PHE A 826 17.21 13.33 -27.31
C PHE A 826 17.91 14.47 -28.05
N LEU A 827 18.71 15.27 -27.33
CA LEU A 827 19.55 16.30 -27.93
C LEU A 827 20.77 15.66 -28.59
N LEU A 828 21.52 14.85 -27.84
CA LEU A 828 22.74 14.18 -28.30
C LEU A 828 22.72 12.71 -27.84
N SER A 829 23.09 11.79 -28.73
CA SER A 829 23.13 10.36 -28.43
C SER A 829 24.28 9.68 -29.16
N HIS A 830 25.14 8.97 -28.44
CA HIS A 830 26.11 8.06 -29.07
C HIS A 830 25.81 6.63 -28.66
N GLY A 831 24.81 6.02 -29.30
CA GLY A 831 24.34 4.67 -28.94
C GLY A 831 23.44 4.62 -27.70
N SER A 832 22.95 5.78 -27.25
CA SER A 832 21.97 5.95 -26.17
C SER A 832 22.42 5.30 -24.84
N TRP A 833 21.52 5.19 -23.86
CA TRP A 833 21.76 4.53 -22.57
C TRP A 833 22.15 3.06 -22.72
N GLN A 834 21.69 2.38 -23.79
CA GLN A 834 21.97 0.97 -24.03
C GLN A 834 23.46 0.70 -24.30
N SER A 835 24.13 1.60 -25.02
CA SER A 835 25.50 1.37 -25.47
C SER A 835 26.51 2.29 -24.82
N ARG A 836 26.17 3.56 -24.53
CA ARG A 836 27.19 4.54 -24.14
C ARG A 836 26.71 5.75 -23.33
N TRP A 837 26.09 6.74 -23.97
CA TRP A 837 25.64 7.96 -23.29
C TRP A 837 24.58 8.68 -24.12
N LYS A 838 23.77 9.49 -23.43
CA LYS A 838 22.79 10.40 -24.03
C LYS A 838 22.62 11.67 -23.19
N LEU A 839 22.27 12.76 -23.86
CA LEU A 839 21.75 13.99 -23.27
C LEU A 839 20.33 14.23 -23.81
N SER A 840 19.35 14.30 -22.93
CA SER A 840 17.92 14.28 -23.28
C SER A 840 17.07 15.16 -22.37
N PHE A 841 15.84 15.45 -22.76
CA PHE A 841 14.80 16.00 -21.87
C PHE A 841 13.82 14.92 -21.46
N THR A 842 13.61 14.79 -20.16
CA THR A 842 12.55 13.94 -19.58
C THR A 842 11.16 14.44 -19.97
N PRO A 843 10.09 13.62 -19.85
CA PRO A 843 8.71 14.07 -20.08
C PRO A 843 8.29 15.24 -19.19
N SER A 844 8.87 15.39 -17.99
CA SER A 844 8.62 16.51 -17.09
C SER A 844 9.36 17.79 -17.46
N GLY A 845 10.28 17.75 -18.43
CA GLY A 845 11.06 18.91 -18.89
C GLY A 845 12.39 19.14 -18.18
N ASN A 846 12.85 18.20 -17.34
CA ASN A 846 14.20 18.22 -16.76
C ASN A 846 15.23 17.76 -17.80
N LEU A 847 16.42 18.35 -17.80
CA LEU A 847 17.55 17.86 -18.58
C LEU A 847 18.13 16.60 -17.91
N ARG A 848 18.34 15.55 -18.68
CA ARG A 848 18.87 14.26 -18.26
C ARG A 848 20.22 13.99 -18.92
N TRP A 849 21.21 13.70 -18.09
CA TRP A 849 22.50 13.16 -18.49
C TRP A 849 22.59 11.69 -18.11
N THR A 850 22.73 10.82 -19.11
CA THR A 850 22.87 9.38 -18.88
C THR A 850 24.22 8.90 -19.37
N ILE A 851 24.90 8.12 -18.53
CA ILE A 851 26.16 7.49 -18.88
C ILE A 851 26.13 5.98 -18.57
N ASN A 852 26.62 5.19 -19.51
CA ASN A 852 26.78 3.74 -19.42
C ASN A 852 28.27 3.43 -19.33
N THR A 853 28.70 3.10 -18.11
CA THR A 853 30.08 2.74 -17.82
C THR A 853 30.21 1.24 -17.63
N ILE A 854 31.44 0.77 -17.44
CA ILE A 854 31.70 -0.60 -17.01
C ILE A 854 31.10 -0.92 -15.62
N ALA A 855 30.79 0.08 -14.79
CA ALA A 855 30.20 -0.09 -13.46
C ALA A 855 28.66 -0.10 -13.47
N GLY A 856 28.02 0.42 -14.52
CA GLY A 856 26.57 0.46 -14.64
C GLY A 856 26.06 1.63 -15.47
N ILE A 857 24.73 1.71 -15.60
CA ILE A 857 24.01 2.80 -16.27
C ILE A 857 23.43 3.72 -15.20
N VAL A 858 23.70 5.03 -15.31
CA VAL A 858 23.22 6.03 -14.35
C VAL A 858 22.63 7.22 -15.08
N ASP A 859 21.45 7.65 -14.60
CA ASP A 859 20.82 8.93 -14.97
C ASP A 859 21.12 9.98 -13.89
N LEU A 860 21.36 11.22 -14.35
CA LEU A 860 21.44 12.44 -13.55
C LEU A 860 20.49 13.47 -14.18
N ASP A 861 19.55 14.00 -13.41
CA ASP A 861 18.58 15.00 -13.86
C ASP A 861 18.84 16.37 -13.21
N THR A 862 18.44 17.45 -13.87
CA THR A 862 18.39 18.79 -13.24
C THR A 862 17.31 18.87 -12.16
N ASP A 863 17.55 19.65 -11.11
CA ASP A 863 16.54 19.92 -10.07
C ASP A 863 15.53 21.01 -10.48
N ILE A 864 15.75 21.63 -11.64
CA ILE A 864 14.84 22.57 -12.31
C ILE A 864 14.20 21.96 -13.56
N VAL A 865 12.97 22.38 -13.83
CA VAL A 865 12.26 22.12 -15.08
C VAL A 865 12.57 23.24 -16.06
N LEU A 866 13.10 22.90 -17.24
CA LEU A 866 13.35 23.87 -18.30
C LEU A 866 12.04 24.16 -19.06
N LYS A 867 11.96 25.36 -19.65
CA LYS A 867 10.74 25.84 -20.32
C LYS A 867 10.87 25.75 -21.83
N THR A 868 9.76 25.41 -22.48
CA THR A 868 9.62 25.51 -23.93
C THR A 868 9.92 26.93 -24.42
N ASP A 869 10.58 27.02 -25.57
CA ASP A 869 10.88 28.25 -26.31
C ASP A 869 11.80 29.25 -25.57
N SER A 870 12.46 28.80 -24.51
CA SER A 870 13.51 29.55 -23.81
C SER A 870 14.90 29.13 -24.28
N VAL A 871 15.82 30.07 -24.39
CA VAL A 871 17.20 29.80 -24.80
C VAL A 871 18.02 29.39 -23.58
N TYR A 872 18.72 28.27 -23.68
CA TYR A 872 19.59 27.74 -22.63
C TYR A 872 20.95 27.36 -23.19
N HIS A 873 22.00 27.64 -22.41
CA HIS A 873 23.27 26.96 -22.56
C HIS A 873 23.29 25.76 -21.61
N LEU A 874 23.45 24.57 -22.18
CA LEU A 874 23.39 23.31 -21.44
C LEU A 874 24.73 22.60 -21.56
N SER A 875 25.27 22.18 -20.41
CA SER A 875 26.47 21.36 -20.40
C SER A 875 26.31 20.16 -19.49
N ALA A 876 26.87 19.04 -19.91
CA ALA A 876 26.94 17.80 -19.14
C ALA A 876 28.38 17.33 -19.11
N SER A 877 28.89 16.93 -17.95
CA SER A 877 30.27 16.43 -17.84
C SER A 877 30.39 15.18 -17.00
N TYR A 878 31.47 14.44 -17.23
CA TYR A 878 31.86 13.26 -16.50
C TYR A 878 33.39 13.11 -16.54
N ASP A 879 34.00 12.89 -15.38
CA ASP A 879 35.45 12.83 -15.18
C ASP A 879 35.95 11.38 -14.89
N GLY A 880 35.10 10.36 -15.09
CA GLY A 880 35.38 8.99 -14.67
C GLY A 880 34.94 8.64 -13.24
N ARG A 881 34.48 9.63 -12.46
CA ARG A 881 34.06 9.51 -11.05
C ARG A 881 32.80 10.30 -10.66
N THR A 882 32.46 11.36 -11.40
CA THR A 882 31.47 12.38 -11.04
C THR A 882 30.75 12.81 -12.30
N MET A 883 29.43 12.63 -12.32
CA MET A 883 28.55 13.23 -13.33
C MET A 883 28.11 14.61 -12.86
N MET A 884 28.06 15.58 -13.77
CA MET A 884 27.62 16.95 -13.46
C MET A 884 26.78 17.53 -14.60
N LEU A 885 25.75 18.29 -14.22
CA LEU A 885 24.90 19.06 -15.13
C LEU A 885 24.99 20.55 -14.83
N PHE A 886 25.10 21.35 -15.88
CA PHE A 886 25.21 22.81 -15.82
C PHE A 886 24.12 23.43 -16.68
N VAL A 887 23.50 24.48 -16.16
CA VAL A 887 22.52 25.30 -16.87
C VAL A 887 22.99 26.75 -16.83
N ASN A 888 23.13 27.37 -17.99
CA ASN A 888 23.59 28.76 -18.14
C ASN A 888 24.92 29.01 -17.41
N GLY A 889 25.87 28.08 -17.56
CA GLY A 889 27.22 28.17 -16.99
C GLY A 889 27.31 27.83 -15.49
N LYS A 890 26.20 27.61 -14.79
CA LYS A 890 26.19 27.30 -13.36
C LYS A 890 25.93 25.82 -13.10
N LEU A 891 26.69 25.24 -12.16
CA LEU A 891 26.50 23.86 -11.71
C LEU A 891 25.13 23.72 -11.05
N ASN A 892 24.31 22.79 -11.55
CA ASN A 892 22.96 22.54 -11.08
C ASN A 892 22.89 21.27 -10.22
N THR A 893 23.22 20.12 -10.81
CA THR A 893 23.19 18.81 -10.13
C THR A 893 24.44 18.00 -10.43
N PHE A 894 24.76 17.08 -9.53
CA PHE A 894 25.93 16.21 -9.61
C PHE A 894 25.71 14.90 -8.86
N LYS A 895 26.45 13.86 -9.24
CA LYS A 895 26.37 12.52 -8.64
C LYS A 895 27.67 11.77 -8.83
N ILE A 896 28.06 10.96 -7.85
CA ILE A 896 29.21 10.05 -7.99
C ILE A 896 28.82 8.86 -8.88
N GLN A 897 29.62 8.59 -9.90
CA GLN A 897 29.55 7.41 -10.75
C GLN A 897 30.95 7.07 -11.23
N THR A 898 31.39 5.83 -11.10
CA THR A 898 32.75 5.44 -11.49
C THR A 898 32.81 4.60 -12.77
N GLY A 899 34.00 4.55 -13.35
CA GLY A 899 34.36 3.58 -14.38
C GLY A 899 34.37 4.15 -15.80
N LYS A 900 35.06 3.43 -16.69
CA LYS A 900 35.22 3.82 -18.09
C LYS A 900 33.88 3.83 -18.82
N ILE A 901 33.63 4.88 -19.61
CA ILE A 901 32.53 4.93 -20.57
C ILE A 901 32.71 3.78 -21.56
N ARG A 902 31.62 3.07 -21.90
CA ARG A 902 31.68 2.01 -22.92
C ARG A 902 32.00 2.58 -24.30
N THR A 903 32.28 1.71 -25.27
CA THR A 903 32.45 2.07 -26.68
C THR A 903 31.26 1.58 -27.50
N THR A 904 31.07 2.12 -28.70
CA THR A 904 29.99 1.67 -29.60
C THR A 904 30.43 1.71 -31.06
N THR A 905 29.76 0.93 -31.89
CA THR A 905 29.89 0.98 -33.37
C THR A 905 28.85 1.89 -34.01
N LEU A 906 27.85 2.35 -33.24
CA LEU A 906 26.78 3.23 -33.70
C LEU A 906 27.29 4.66 -33.96
N PRO A 907 26.71 5.40 -34.93
CA PRO A 907 27.05 6.79 -35.16
C PRO A 907 26.67 7.67 -33.96
N LEU A 908 27.33 8.84 -33.87
CA LEU A 908 26.89 9.92 -33.00
C LEU A 908 25.71 10.63 -33.68
N LEU A 909 24.62 10.79 -32.97
CA LEU A 909 23.38 11.39 -33.45
C LEU A 909 23.10 12.69 -32.68
N ILE A 910 22.77 13.73 -33.43
CA ILE A 910 22.28 15.01 -32.91
C ILE A 910 20.80 15.11 -33.28
N GLY A 911 19.93 15.21 -32.27
CA GLY A 911 18.49 15.31 -32.41
C GLY A 911 17.73 13.97 -32.51
N GLN A 912 18.40 12.82 -32.34
CA GLN A 912 17.81 11.48 -32.41
C GLN A 912 18.44 10.49 -31.44
N MET A 913 17.66 9.50 -30.97
CA MET A 913 18.10 8.47 -30.03
C MET A 913 18.97 7.38 -30.66
N LEU A 914 18.48 6.69 -31.70
CA LEU A 914 19.16 5.59 -32.41
C LEU A 914 18.91 5.73 -33.92
N PRO A 915 19.79 5.19 -34.80
CA PRO A 915 19.75 5.48 -36.24
C PRO A 915 18.42 5.16 -36.94
N THR A 916 17.63 4.24 -36.39
CA THR A 916 16.34 3.80 -36.95
C THR A 916 15.16 4.08 -36.04
N ASP A 917 15.34 4.86 -34.96
CA ASP A 917 14.27 5.16 -34.00
C ASP A 917 14.00 6.66 -33.95
N ALA A 918 12.93 7.07 -34.60
CA ALA A 918 12.48 8.47 -34.67
C ALA A 918 11.52 8.84 -33.53
N ASN A 919 11.15 7.89 -32.65
CA ASN A 919 10.10 8.14 -31.66
C ASN A 919 10.53 9.14 -30.58
N TYR A 920 11.83 9.37 -30.39
CA TYR A 920 12.40 10.19 -29.33
C TYR A 920 13.17 11.40 -29.86
N ASN A 921 12.88 11.83 -31.08
CA ASN A 921 13.61 12.92 -31.73
C ASN A 921 13.35 14.26 -31.04
N PHE A 922 14.38 15.09 -31.01
CA PHE A 922 14.31 16.43 -30.46
C PHE A 922 13.52 17.36 -31.38
N LYS A 923 12.74 18.25 -30.76
CA LYS A 923 12.07 19.36 -31.43
C LYS A 923 12.60 20.68 -30.87
N GLY A 924 13.10 21.55 -31.72
CA GLY A 924 13.65 22.84 -31.31
C GLY A 924 14.85 23.26 -32.14
N ILE A 925 15.60 24.23 -31.63
CA ILE A 925 16.81 24.77 -32.26
C ILE A 925 18.04 24.38 -31.42
N MET A 926 19.13 23.97 -32.08
CA MET A 926 20.43 23.76 -31.44
C MET A 926 21.55 24.49 -32.19
N ASP A 927 22.55 24.93 -31.43
CA ASP A 927 23.73 25.63 -31.92
C ASP A 927 24.97 25.35 -31.05
N GLU A 928 26.16 25.67 -31.58
CA GLU A 928 27.44 25.67 -30.86
C GLU A 928 27.72 24.37 -30.09
N ILE A 929 27.49 23.24 -30.75
CA ILE A 929 27.63 21.91 -30.12
C ILE A 929 29.11 21.55 -30.03
N LYS A 930 29.61 21.39 -28.80
CA LYS A 930 31.01 21.04 -28.49
C LYS A 930 31.08 19.75 -27.68
N ILE A 931 32.05 18.92 -28.01
CA ILE A 931 32.34 17.65 -27.33
C ILE A 931 33.82 17.64 -26.97
N TYR A 932 34.12 17.47 -25.68
CA TYR A 932 35.47 17.30 -25.14
C TYR A 932 35.61 15.88 -24.58
N ASP A 933 36.81 15.31 -24.60
CA ASP A 933 37.10 13.98 -24.02
C ASP A 933 37.50 14.01 -22.53
N TYR A 934 37.29 15.15 -21.87
CA TYR A 934 37.54 15.37 -20.46
C TYR A 934 36.46 16.25 -19.84
N ALA A 935 36.38 16.23 -18.51
CA ALA A 935 35.47 17.10 -17.78
C ALA A 935 36.06 18.51 -17.65
N LEU A 936 35.52 19.47 -18.39
CA LEU A 936 35.80 20.89 -18.20
C LEU A 936 35.53 21.32 -16.76
N ASN A 937 36.39 22.18 -16.22
CA ASN A 937 36.14 22.75 -14.90
C ASN A 937 34.96 23.74 -14.94
N PRO A 938 34.28 23.99 -13.81
CA PRO A 938 33.11 24.88 -13.78
C PRO A 938 33.37 26.29 -14.33
N GLY A 939 34.58 26.83 -14.15
CA GLY A 939 34.95 28.14 -14.69
C GLY A 939 35.12 28.16 -16.21
N GLU A 940 35.54 27.05 -16.83
CA GLU A 940 35.58 26.90 -18.29
C GLU A 940 34.18 26.81 -18.89
N ILE A 941 33.27 26.08 -18.24
CA ILE A 941 31.87 25.99 -18.64
C ILE A 941 31.19 27.36 -18.53
N GLU A 942 31.46 28.11 -17.48
CA GLU A 942 31.01 29.50 -17.34
C GLU A 942 31.52 30.37 -18.48
N LYS A 943 32.80 30.26 -18.85
CA LYS A 943 33.36 30.96 -20.03
C LYS A 943 32.68 30.54 -21.34
N LEU A 944 32.34 29.27 -21.53
CA LEU A 944 31.62 28.82 -22.74
C LEU A 944 30.23 29.47 -22.83
N PHE A 945 29.53 29.61 -21.70
CA PHE A 945 28.28 30.35 -21.62
C PHE A 945 28.48 31.83 -21.95
N GLU A 946 29.46 32.50 -21.35
CA GLU A 946 29.74 33.92 -21.59
C GLU A 946 30.17 34.20 -23.04
N GLN A 947 30.98 33.33 -23.64
CA GLN A 947 31.42 33.45 -25.04
C GLN A 947 30.26 33.36 -26.03
N GLY A 948 29.25 32.54 -25.75
CA GLY A 948 28.04 32.45 -26.57
C GLY A 948 27.13 33.69 -26.47
N ILE A 949 27.29 34.51 -25.43
CA ILE A 949 26.58 35.78 -25.24
C ILE A 949 27.30 36.94 -25.96
N ILE A 950 28.59 36.76 -26.33
CA ILE A 950 29.46 37.82 -26.86
C ILE A 950 30.08 37.39 -28.20
N SER A 951 29.27 37.27 -29.25
CA SER A 951 29.76 37.32 -30.64
C SER A 951 29.76 38.76 -31.16
N ASN A 952 30.63 39.58 -30.58
CA ASN A 952 31.32 40.73 -31.18
C ASN A 952 32.05 41.47 -30.07
N VAL A 953 33.37 41.33 -29.99
CA VAL A 953 34.35 42.41 -29.73
C VAL A 953 35.73 41.74 -29.61
N GLN A 954 36.63 42.14 -30.51
CA GLN A 954 38.06 41.91 -30.37
C GLN A 954 38.57 42.62 -29.11
N ASN A 955 39.38 41.91 -28.32
CA ASN A 955 40.36 42.39 -27.35
C ASN A 955 40.42 43.91 -27.09
N ILE A 956 39.82 44.35 -25.98
CA ILE A 956 40.34 45.49 -25.22
C ILE A 956 40.46 45.08 -23.75
N THR A 957 41.67 45.23 -23.25
CA THR A 957 42.16 44.97 -21.90
C THR A 957 41.29 45.63 -20.82
N LEU A 958 40.98 44.88 -19.75
CA LEU A 958 40.28 45.33 -18.54
C LEU A 958 40.86 46.64 -17.95
N ALA A 959 40.00 47.66 -17.77
CA ALA A 959 40.06 48.61 -16.65
C ALA A 959 38.79 49.49 -16.59
N GLY A 960 37.81 49.11 -15.75
CA GLY A 960 36.81 50.06 -15.24
C GLY A 960 35.40 49.47 -15.07
N SER A 961 35.07 48.90 -13.92
CA SER A 961 33.68 48.52 -13.63
C SER A 961 32.83 49.76 -13.32
N ILE A 962 31.67 49.83 -13.95
CA ILE A 962 30.59 50.77 -13.63
C ILE A 962 29.82 50.26 -12.40
N SER A 963 29.33 51.18 -11.57
CA SER A 963 28.44 50.87 -10.44
C SER A 963 27.10 51.59 -10.58
N ILE A 964 26.03 50.93 -10.12
CA ILE A 964 24.70 51.53 -10.02
C ILE A 964 24.14 51.35 -8.60
N TYR A 965 23.37 52.32 -8.13
CA TYR A 965 22.74 52.27 -6.80
C TYR A 965 21.59 53.28 -6.67
N PRO A 966 20.62 53.07 -5.77
CA PRO A 966 20.33 51.78 -5.12
C PRO A 966 19.88 50.74 -6.16
N ASN A 967 20.02 49.46 -5.85
CA ASN A 967 19.48 48.37 -6.67
C ASN A 967 19.02 47.26 -5.71
N PRO A 968 17.70 47.12 -5.43
CA PRO A 968 16.57 47.71 -6.18
C PRO A 968 16.46 49.24 -6.10
N ALA A 969 15.96 49.85 -7.17
CA ALA A 969 15.70 51.29 -7.28
C ALA A 969 14.19 51.56 -7.42
N ASP A 970 13.69 52.61 -6.78
CA ASP A 970 12.30 53.02 -6.94
C ASP A 970 12.17 54.10 -8.02
N GLN A 971 12.42 55.37 -7.73
CA GLN A 971 12.17 56.44 -8.71
C GLN A 971 13.41 56.84 -9.50
N SER A 972 14.61 56.66 -8.93
CA SER A 972 15.87 57.06 -9.54
C SER A 972 16.96 56.02 -9.30
N LEU A 973 17.81 55.85 -10.32
CA LEU A 973 18.97 54.98 -10.31
C LEU A 973 20.21 55.84 -10.55
N PHE A 974 21.18 55.81 -9.64
CA PHE A 974 22.46 56.48 -9.82
C PHE A 974 23.42 55.59 -10.59
N PHE A 975 24.10 56.20 -11.55
CA PHE A 975 25.17 55.61 -12.34
C PHE A 975 26.50 56.29 -11.97
N ASP A 976 27.53 55.47 -11.71
CA ASP A 976 28.92 55.89 -11.50
C ASP A 976 29.84 55.12 -12.44
N GLY A 977 30.29 55.80 -13.49
CA GLY A 977 31.25 55.34 -14.49
C GLY A 977 32.62 56.02 -14.35
N THR A 978 32.99 56.56 -13.19
CA THR A 978 34.27 57.28 -12.98
C THR A 978 35.52 56.48 -13.31
N ARG A 979 35.42 55.16 -13.40
CA ARG A 979 36.52 54.26 -13.76
C ARG A 979 36.68 54.05 -15.28
N MET A 980 35.84 54.67 -16.11
CA MET A 980 35.75 54.48 -17.58
C MET A 980 36.19 55.75 -18.33
N LYS A 981 37.46 56.17 -18.18
CA LYS A 981 38.06 57.44 -18.66
C LYS A 981 37.61 57.88 -20.07
N ASP A 982 36.59 58.75 -20.12
CA ASP A 982 36.05 59.46 -21.28
C ASP A 982 35.39 58.64 -22.42
N GLU A 983 35.07 57.36 -22.20
CA GLU A 983 34.44 56.51 -23.24
C GLU A 983 32.91 56.49 -23.18
N VAL A 984 32.28 57.10 -22.16
CA VAL A 984 30.83 57.03 -21.92
C VAL A 984 30.08 58.18 -22.61
N ALA A 985 29.26 57.86 -23.63
CA ALA A 985 28.43 58.83 -24.34
C ALA A 985 26.93 58.67 -24.07
N PHE A 986 26.44 57.42 -23.99
CA PHE A 986 25.00 57.14 -23.81
C PHE A 986 24.75 56.05 -22.77
N ILE A 987 23.59 56.14 -22.11
CA ILE A 987 23.02 55.10 -21.26
C ILE A 987 21.69 54.66 -21.87
N ARG A 988 21.53 53.37 -22.19
CA ARG A 988 20.29 52.78 -22.69
C ARG A 988 19.70 51.83 -21.65
N ILE A 989 18.42 51.93 -21.36
CA ILE A 989 17.68 50.95 -20.55
C ILE A 989 16.78 50.14 -21.47
N SER A 990 16.82 48.81 -21.31
CA SER A 990 15.92 47.88 -22.00
C SER A 990 15.25 46.94 -20.98
N ASN A 991 14.12 46.33 -21.37
CA ASN A 991 13.60 45.18 -20.63
C ASN A 991 14.49 43.93 -20.88
N LEU A 992 14.23 42.84 -20.16
CA LEU A 992 14.97 41.57 -20.31
C LEU A 992 14.86 40.95 -21.71
N MET A 993 13.92 41.39 -22.55
CA MET A 993 13.78 40.96 -23.95
C MET A 993 14.56 41.85 -24.93
N GLY A 994 15.40 42.78 -24.43
CA GLY A 994 16.23 43.66 -25.24
C GLY A 994 15.50 44.87 -25.87
N VAL A 995 14.19 45.02 -25.63
CA VAL A 995 13.41 46.15 -26.13
C VAL A 995 13.86 47.43 -25.43
N GLN A 996 14.31 48.41 -26.21
CA GLN A 996 14.73 49.71 -25.69
C GLN A 996 13.54 50.46 -25.07
N LEU A 997 13.71 50.91 -23.83
CA LEU A 997 12.71 51.68 -23.10
C LEU A 997 13.14 53.13 -22.91
N LYS A 998 14.44 53.37 -22.73
CA LYS A 998 15.00 54.71 -22.52
C LYS A 998 16.42 54.80 -23.05
N GLU A 999 16.83 55.93 -23.63
CA GLU A 999 18.23 56.23 -23.97
C GLU A 999 18.52 57.67 -23.52
N ILE A 1000 19.66 57.87 -22.85
CA ILE A 1000 20.07 59.11 -22.20
C ILE A 1000 21.47 59.44 -22.66
N GLU A 1001 21.67 60.64 -23.20
CA GLU A 1001 23.00 61.14 -23.52
C GLU A 1001 23.66 61.72 -22.26
N VAL A 1002 24.83 61.20 -21.89
CA VAL A 1002 25.56 61.62 -20.69
C VAL A 1002 26.78 62.50 -20.97
N LYS A 1003 27.18 62.68 -22.24
CA LYS A 1003 28.24 63.63 -22.70
C LYS A 1003 29.49 63.67 -21.79
N GLY A 1004 30.05 62.53 -21.43
CA GLY A 1004 31.23 62.45 -20.56
C GLY A 1004 30.97 62.72 -19.07
N LYS A 1005 29.70 62.90 -18.62
CA LYS A 1005 29.36 62.92 -17.19
C LYS A 1005 29.48 61.52 -16.61
N LEU A 1006 30.63 61.27 -15.98
CA LEU A 1006 30.96 59.99 -15.36
C LEU A 1006 30.13 59.64 -14.12
N LYS A 1007 29.28 60.56 -13.62
CA LYS A 1007 28.23 60.26 -12.64
C LYS A 1007 26.93 60.95 -13.03
N SER A 1008 25.82 60.22 -13.01
CA SER A 1008 24.50 60.75 -13.37
C SER A 1008 23.39 60.04 -12.60
N SER A 1009 22.35 60.78 -12.22
CA SER A 1009 21.09 60.19 -11.77
C SER A 1009 20.19 59.95 -12.98
N ILE A 1010 19.58 58.77 -13.02
CA ILE A 1010 18.68 58.34 -14.08
C ILE A 1010 17.29 58.20 -13.47
N ASP A 1011 16.35 59.03 -13.95
CA ASP A 1011 14.94 58.88 -13.61
C ASP A 1011 14.38 57.61 -14.26
N ILE A 1012 13.83 56.72 -13.45
CA ILE A 1012 13.22 55.45 -13.85
C ILE A 1012 11.77 55.35 -13.38
N SER A 1013 11.17 56.44 -12.88
CA SER A 1013 9.80 56.46 -12.36
C SER A 1013 8.74 56.01 -13.37
N GLY A 1014 8.99 56.19 -14.67
CA GLY A 1014 8.12 55.73 -15.76
C GLY A 1014 8.25 54.24 -16.11
N LEU A 1015 9.13 53.48 -15.46
CA LEU A 1015 9.26 52.03 -15.65
C LEU A 1015 8.34 51.29 -14.67
N SER A 1016 7.66 50.24 -15.13
CA SER A 1016 6.91 49.31 -14.27
C SER A 1016 7.84 48.55 -13.32
N ALA A 1017 7.33 48.05 -12.19
CA ALA A 1017 8.12 47.16 -11.33
C ALA A 1017 8.61 45.93 -12.12
N GLY A 1018 9.89 45.59 -12.00
CA GLY A 1018 10.50 44.52 -12.79
C GLY A 1018 12.01 44.62 -12.97
N ASN A 1019 12.55 43.68 -13.75
CA ASN A 1019 13.98 43.59 -14.06
C ASN A 1019 14.31 44.30 -15.37
N TYR A 1020 15.38 45.09 -15.36
CA TYR A 1020 15.84 45.88 -16.50
C TYR A 1020 17.34 45.75 -16.69
N ILE A 1021 17.81 45.95 -17.93
CA ILE A 1021 19.24 46.01 -18.25
C ILE A 1021 19.59 47.42 -18.66
N LEU A 1022 20.59 47.99 -17.99
CA LEU A 1022 21.22 49.26 -18.33
C LEU A 1022 22.48 48.96 -19.15
N TYR A 1023 22.56 49.51 -20.35
CA TYR A 1023 23.70 49.45 -21.27
C TYR A 1023 24.39 50.79 -21.30
N VAL A 1024 25.71 50.77 -21.24
CA VAL A 1024 26.57 51.95 -21.37
C VAL A 1024 27.24 51.89 -22.73
N LYS A 1025 27.15 52.98 -23.49
CA LYS A 1025 27.59 53.03 -24.88
C LYS A 1025 28.56 54.17 -25.17
N ASN A 1026 29.46 53.95 -26.12
CA ASN A 1026 30.40 54.96 -26.62
C ASN A 1026 29.77 55.92 -27.64
N LEU A 1027 30.54 56.89 -28.15
CA LEU A 1027 30.09 57.84 -29.17
C LEU A 1027 29.64 57.18 -30.48
N LEU A 1028 30.11 55.97 -30.78
CA LEU A 1028 29.72 55.16 -31.93
C LEU A 1028 28.46 54.31 -31.67
N LYS A 1029 27.82 54.46 -30.48
CA LYS A 1029 26.67 53.69 -29.99
C LYS A 1029 26.93 52.19 -29.76
N GLU A 1030 28.19 51.79 -29.68
CA GLU A 1030 28.57 50.42 -29.32
C GLU A 1030 28.47 50.24 -27.80
N THR A 1031 27.96 49.09 -27.36
CA THR A 1031 27.86 48.75 -25.93
C THR A 1031 29.24 48.46 -25.38
N ILE A 1032 29.63 49.20 -24.36
CA ILE A 1032 30.90 49.02 -23.63
C ILE A 1032 30.68 48.12 -22.41
N GLN A 1033 29.56 48.28 -21.70
CA GLN A 1033 29.20 47.47 -20.53
C GLN A 1033 27.68 47.41 -20.36
N SER A 1034 27.16 46.34 -19.75
CA SER A 1034 25.78 46.24 -19.29
C SER A 1034 25.67 45.82 -17.83
N ILE A 1035 24.61 46.22 -17.15
CA ILE A 1035 24.33 45.90 -15.75
C ILE A 1035 22.82 45.78 -15.51
N GLN A 1036 22.40 44.75 -14.78
CA GLN A 1036 20.98 44.53 -14.46
C GLN A 1036 20.58 45.29 -13.19
N PHE A 1037 19.37 45.84 -13.18
CA PHE A 1037 18.75 46.43 -12.00
C PHE A 1037 17.27 46.09 -11.86
N ILE A 1038 16.79 46.14 -10.62
CA ILE A 1038 15.41 45.90 -10.24
C ILE A 1038 14.74 47.24 -9.99
N LYS A 1039 13.63 47.51 -10.70
CA LYS A 1039 12.66 48.54 -10.33
C LYS A 1039 11.71 47.92 -9.31
N SER A 1040 11.74 48.42 -8.07
CA SER A 1040 10.79 48.04 -7.01
C SER A 1040 9.41 48.62 -7.26
#